data_AF-A0A7W5K9F0-F1
#
_entry.id   AF-A0A7W5K9F0-F1
#
_cell.length_a   1.000
_cell.length_b   1.000
_cell.length_c   1.000
_cell.angle_alpha   90.00
_cell.angle_beta   90.00
_cell.angle_gamma   90.00
#
_symmetry.space_group_name_H-M   'P 1'
#
loop_
_entity.id
_entity.type
_entity.pdbx_description
1 polymer ?
#
loop_
_entity_poly.entity_id
_entity_poly.type
_entity_poly.pdbx_seq_one_letter_code
_entity_poly.pdbx_strand_id
1 'polypeptide(L)'
;MRLPTLSLATLALVLAGPAAAAPDPLAPTGRWSAPEHAAARTPPMGWSSWNAFRTEVDEEKVLGAAQKLVDSGLAKLGYRYVNVDDGWWLKRRTADGRLMIRTRIFPSAAVAGGNSSFRPFTDRLHAMGLKAGLYSDIGRNACSQAYDLHSPNLPEGTTAEREVGLYGHVDQDVALYFRDWGFDYLKVDACGINVYAPGAPVVVQNGYRAFPPLIDQASINRTDVAQVRSLYAAVAAAIARYRPDGDSILALCTWGSADVRRWGKEVGQMWRTSQDITPHWTRMLHSFDSASTRALYAKPGAWNDPDMLFIGQGDFDAQHLTEARTHFALWAIINAPLFIGYDLRQAPDSLMRIWGNADIVRVNQDPGGHQGVIAYASDDVQTIVKTLSNGHKAVVLLNRGLAPAEMNLTAAQLKLAPDAPITLHDLWSGRTLAPFTGETTFTLAPRESRVFEVSGTRRLRDGMYLSEVPGDVNVAVDGVVAPEPDPMVHRMMGQWSGTRDTGERPTYAGWGGAQADATPYDQTLQVAGRSYDTGIGVLAQSRLEVRTRGAARFEALVGVDDSTRDTRDAAEFLVYGDGRLLARSGAMRFGEAARPLRAELRGVRVIELVTRKVGDATDLPLVTTWAEAALRGGGEGLASRR
;
A
#
# COMPACT_ATOMS: atom_id res chain seq x y z
N MET A 1 -61.14 48.85 31.87
CA MET A 1 -59.89 49.03 32.64
C MET A 1 -59.24 47.66 32.80
N ARG A 2 -58.27 47.30 31.95
CA ARG A 2 -57.54 46.02 32.00
C ARG A 2 -56.04 46.33 31.88
N LEU A 3 -55.28 45.89 32.89
CA LEU A 3 -53.84 46.07 33.03
C LEU A 3 -53.05 45.20 32.03
N PRO A 4 -51.85 45.61 31.59
CA PRO A 4 -50.97 44.77 30.78
C PRO A 4 -50.11 43.88 31.68
N THR A 5 -49.96 42.61 31.29
CA THR A 5 -49.04 41.63 31.89
C THR A 5 -47.62 41.81 31.32
N LEU A 6 -46.63 42.06 32.19
CA LEU A 6 -45.21 42.02 31.87
C LEU A 6 -44.73 40.56 31.77
N SER A 7 -44.12 40.18 30.64
CA SER A 7 -43.35 38.95 30.50
C SER A 7 -41.88 39.22 30.83
N LEU A 8 -41.34 38.56 31.87
CA LEU A 8 -39.91 38.53 32.16
C LEU A 8 -39.20 37.62 31.14
N ALA A 9 -38.20 38.17 30.45
CA ALA A 9 -37.25 37.41 29.66
C ALA A 9 -36.06 36.97 30.53
N THR A 10 -35.91 35.66 30.75
CA THR A 10 -34.75 35.07 31.43
C THR A 10 -33.61 34.92 30.43
N LEU A 11 -32.55 35.71 30.61
CA LEU A 11 -31.32 35.61 29.83
C LEU A 11 -30.48 34.43 30.35
N ALA A 12 -30.39 33.34 29.59
CA ALA A 12 -29.52 32.21 29.93
C ALA A 12 -28.07 32.52 29.50
N LEU A 13 -27.19 32.77 30.48
CA LEU A 13 -25.74 32.83 30.27
C LEU A 13 -25.23 31.42 29.92
N VAL A 14 -24.82 31.20 28.68
CA VAL A 14 -24.04 30.02 28.29
C VAL A 14 -22.60 30.26 28.72
N LEU A 15 -22.18 29.61 29.82
CA LEU A 15 -20.77 29.53 30.21
C LEU A 15 -20.04 28.64 29.20
N ALA A 16 -19.29 29.26 28.29
CA ALA A 16 -18.34 28.55 27.43
C ALA A 16 -17.23 27.96 28.31
N GLY A 17 -17.25 26.64 28.51
CA GLY A 17 -16.14 25.93 29.13
C GLY A 17 -14.86 26.06 28.27
N PRO A 18 -13.66 25.93 28.87
CA PRO A 18 -12.42 26.00 28.12
C PRO A 18 -12.41 24.90 27.05
N ALA A 19 -12.19 25.28 25.79
CA ALA A 19 -11.98 24.33 24.72
C ALA A 19 -10.81 23.41 25.12
N ALA A 20 -11.07 22.11 25.27
CA ALA A 20 -10.01 21.14 25.51
C ALA A 20 -9.00 21.25 24.36
N ALA A 21 -7.74 21.57 24.68
CA ALA A 21 -6.68 21.64 23.70
C ALA A 21 -6.62 20.32 22.92
N ALA A 22 -6.54 20.40 21.59
CA ALA A 22 -6.39 19.22 20.77
C ALA A 22 -5.15 18.42 21.22
N PRO A 23 -5.24 17.08 21.35
CA PRO A 23 -4.11 16.27 21.78
C PRO A 23 -2.95 16.44 20.81
N ASP A 24 -1.74 16.65 21.35
CA ASP A 24 -0.51 16.77 20.55
C ASP A 24 -0.29 15.48 19.74
N PRO A 25 -0.33 15.52 18.39
CA PRO A 25 -0.17 14.34 17.56
C PRO A 25 1.21 13.69 17.71
N LEU A 26 2.20 14.43 18.21
CA LEU A 26 3.57 13.96 18.46
C LEU A 26 3.81 13.53 19.91
N ALA A 27 2.77 13.57 20.76
CA ALA A 27 2.88 13.01 22.10
C ALA A 27 3.25 11.52 21.99
N PRO A 28 4.21 11.02 22.78
CA PRO A 28 4.58 9.62 22.76
C PRO A 28 3.41 8.78 23.31
N THR A 29 3.11 7.68 22.64
CA THR A 29 2.02 6.78 22.99
C THR A 29 2.50 5.54 23.74
N GLY A 30 3.79 5.24 23.67
CA GLY A 30 4.40 4.03 24.23
C GLY A 30 3.88 2.73 23.64
N ARG A 31 3.22 2.78 22.47
CA ARG A 31 2.64 1.61 21.80
C ARG A 31 2.88 1.63 20.31
N TRP A 32 2.83 0.45 19.72
CA TRP A 32 2.72 0.28 18.29
C TRP A 32 1.28 0.58 17.87
N SER A 33 1.07 1.57 17.01
CA SER A 33 -0.26 2.05 16.61
C SER A 33 -0.80 1.41 15.34
N ALA A 34 0.05 0.81 14.49
CA ALA A 34 -0.44 0.09 13.32
C ALA A 34 -1.20 -1.18 13.76
N PRO A 35 -2.43 -1.41 13.28
CA PRO A 35 -3.24 -2.56 13.67
C PRO A 35 -2.53 -3.89 13.41
N GLU A 36 -2.62 -4.81 14.37
CA GLU A 36 -2.17 -6.19 14.18
C GLU A 36 -3.40 -7.07 13.87
N HIS A 37 -3.63 -7.35 12.59
CA HIS A 37 -4.71 -8.22 12.15
C HIS A 37 -4.23 -9.67 11.98
N ALA A 38 -5.15 -10.63 12.15
CA ALA A 38 -4.90 -12.03 11.79
C ALA A 38 -4.83 -12.20 10.26
N ALA A 39 -5.68 -11.47 9.53
CA ALA A 39 -5.59 -11.32 8.09
C ALA A 39 -4.31 -10.57 7.66
N ALA A 40 -3.85 -10.84 6.44
CA ALA A 40 -2.79 -10.10 5.75
C ALA A 40 -1.46 -9.96 6.54
N ARG A 41 -1.12 -10.93 7.41
CA ARG A 41 0.21 -11.01 8.06
C ARG A 41 1.36 -11.03 7.06
N THR A 42 1.12 -11.56 5.88
CA THR A 42 1.91 -11.43 4.64
C THR A 42 1.02 -10.82 3.55
N PRO A 43 1.58 -10.32 2.44
CA PRO A 43 0.79 -9.77 1.34
C PRO A 43 -0.25 -10.79 0.85
N PRO A 44 -1.52 -10.40 0.67
CA PRO A 44 -2.55 -11.31 0.16
C PRO A 44 -2.21 -11.83 -1.24
N MET A 45 -2.48 -13.11 -1.48
CA MET A 45 -2.26 -13.74 -2.79
C MET A 45 -3.54 -14.43 -3.27
N GLY A 46 -3.82 -14.36 -4.57
CA GLY A 46 -5.05 -14.90 -5.11
C GLY A 46 -5.23 -14.64 -6.60
N TRP A 47 -6.49 -14.56 -6.99
CA TRP A 47 -6.96 -14.31 -8.35
C TRP A 47 -8.10 -13.30 -8.33
N SER A 48 -8.16 -12.43 -9.34
CA SER A 48 -9.24 -11.44 -9.50
C SER A 48 -9.76 -11.43 -10.94
N SER A 49 -11.07 -11.30 -11.10
CA SER A 49 -11.75 -11.50 -12.38
C SER A 49 -11.58 -10.36 -13.40
N TRP A 50 -11.27 -9.14 -12.95
CA TRP A 50 -11.43 -7.93 -13.77
C TRP A 50 -10.57 -7.92 -15.05
N ASN A 51 -9.28 -8.17 -14.94
CA ASN A 51 -8.37 -8.11 -16.10
C ASN A 51 -8.64 -9.21 -17.14
N ALA A 52 -9.27 -10.32 -16.72
CA ALA A 52 -9.60 -11.43 -17.60
C ALA A 52 -10.98 -11.24 -18.26
N PHE A 53 -11.96 -10.74 -17.52
CA PHE A 53 -13.37 -10.83 -17.93
C PHE A 53 -14.14 -9.50 -17.86
N ARG A 54 -13.58 -8.46 -17.25
CA ARG A 54 -14.29 -7.21 -16.93
C ARG A 54 -15.64 -7.52 -16.26
N THR A 55 -16.69 -6.88 -16.74
CA THR A 55 -18.08 -7.09 -16.32
C THR A 55 -18.73 -8.35 -16.91
N GLU A 56 -18.06 -9.06 -17.83
CA GLU A 56 -18.51 -10.34 -18.40
C GLU A 56 -18.03 -11.56 -17.58
N VAL A 57 -17.73 -11.35 -16.30
CA VAL A 57 -17.52 -12.43 -15.33
C VAL A 57 -18.78 -13.29 -15.17
N ASP A 58 -18.62 -14.58 -14.90
CA ASP A 58 -19.71 -15.50 -14.55
C ASP A 58 -19.22 -16.59 -13.58
N GLU A 59 -20.16 -17.32 -12.98
CA GLU A 59 -19.88 -18.36 -11.97
C GLU A 59 -18.96 -19.46 -12.50
N GLU A 60 -19.12 -19.89 -13.75
CA GLU A 60 -18.32 -20.96 -14.34
C GLU A 60 -16.86 -20.53 -14.51
N LYS A 61 -16.64 -19.31 -15.02
CA LYS A 61 -15.31 -18.71 -15.14
C LYS A 61 -14.60 -18.64 -13.80
N VAL A 62 -15.29 -18.15 -12.76
CA VAL A 62 -14.69 -17.97 -11.43
C VAL A 62 -14.40 -19.30 -10.76
N LEU A 63 -15.35 -20.25 -10.77
CA LEU A 63 -15.14 -21.58 -10.20
C LEU A 63 -14.08 -22.37 -10.99
N GLY A 64 -13.98 -22.18 -12.30
CA GLY A 64 -12.93 -22.78 -13.12
C GLY A 64 -11.54 -22.23 -12.77
N ALA A 65 -11.40 -20.91 -12.56
CA ALA A 65 -10.15 -20.32 -12.09
C ALA A 65 -9.79 -20.82 -10.67
N ALA A 66 -10.77 -20.89 -9.77
CA ALA A 66 -10.60 -21.45 -8.42
C ALA A 66 -10.10 -22.91 -8.46
N GLN A 67 -10.68 -23.74 -9.34
CA GLN A 67 -10.26 -25.13 -9.50
C GLN A 67 -8.82 -25.22 -10.00
N LYS A 68 -8.43 -24.35 -10.95
CA LYS A 68 -7.04 -24.30 -11.44
C LYS A 68 -6.06 -23.89 -10.36
N LEU A 69 -6.41 -23.00 -9.42
CA LEU A 69 -5.55 -22.69 -8.27
C LEU A 69 -5.28 -23.93 -7.42
N VAL A 70 -6.31 -24.75 -7.19
CA VAL A 70 -6.20 -25.99 -6.40
C VAL A 70 -5.38 -27.05 -7.15
N ASP A 71 -5.77 -27.36 -8.39
CA ASP A 71 -5.19 -28.45 -9.19
C ASP A 71 -3.70 -28.23 -9.49
N SER A 72 -3.31 -26.97 -9.75
CA SER A 72 -1.92 -26.61 -10.02
C SER A 72 -1.03 -26.55 -8.78
N GLY A 73 -1.62 -26.58 -7.58
CA GLY A 73 -0.91 -26.40 -6.32
C GLY A 73 -0.64 -24.94 -5.94
N LEU A 74 -1.03 -23.95 -6.75
CA LEU A 74 -0.92 -22.52 -6.40
C LEU A 74 -1.64 -22.19 -5.09
N ALA A 75 -2.78 -22.81 -4.82
CA ALA A 75 -3.49 -22.64 -3.54
C ALA A 75 -2.62 -23.04 -2.33
N LYS A 76 -1.80 -24.10 -2.46
CA LYS A 76 -0.87 -24.54 -1.41
C LYS A 76 0.31 -23.58 -1.24
N LEU A 77 0.67 -22.87 -2.33
CA LEU A 77 1.71 -21.85 -2.33
C LEU A 77 1.24 -20.52 -1.72
N GLY A 78 -0.08 -20.33 -1.55
CA GLY A 78 -0.67 -19.18 -0.86
C GLY A 78 -1.75 -18.44 -1.66
N TYR A 79 -1.94 -18.74 -2.94
CA TYR A 79 -2.96 -18.13 -3.80
C TYR A 79 -4.37 -18.61 -3.42
N ARG A 80 -4.96 -17.97 -2.41
CA ARG A 80 -6.19 -18.46 -1.75
C ARG A 80 -7.39 -17.54 -1.88
N TYR A 81 -7.21 -16.28 -2.23
CA TYR A 81 -8.33 -15.36 -2.43
C TYR A 81 -8.86 -15.45 -3.87
N VAL A 82 -10.16 -15.67 -4.05
CA VAL A 82 -10.84 -15.69 -5.35
C VAL A 82 -11.83 -14.54 -5.39
N ASN A 83 -11.46 -13.47 -6.09
CA ASN A 83 -12.20 -12.21 -6.07
C ASN A 83 -13.10 -12.08 -7.29
N VAL A 84 -14.38 -11.82 -7.05
CA VAL A 84 -15.35 -11.36 -8.05
C VAL A 84 -15.34 -9.83 -8.05
N ASP A 85 -14.86 -9.25 -9.15
CA ASP A 85 -14.84 -7.80 -9.36
C ASP A 85 -16.20 -7.28 -9.91
N ASP A 86 -16.24 -6.09 -10.50
CA ASP A 86 -17.48 -5.45 -10.97
C ASP A 86 -18.28 -6.29 -12.01
N GLY A 87 -19.59 -6.03 -12.14
CA GLY A 87 -20.52 -6.69 -13.07
C GLY A 87 -21.51 -7.68 -12.43
N TRP A 88 -21.36 -7.97 -11.14
CA TRP A 88 -22.16 -8.99 -10.45
C TRP A 88 -23.57 -8.51 -10.01
N TRP A 89 -23.74 -7.21 -9.81
CA TRP A 89 -25.04 -6.65 -9.42
C TRP A 89 -26.05 -6.72 -10.55
N LEU A 90 -27.31 -7.03 -10.19
CA LEU A 90 -28.45 -6.74 -11.05
C LEU A 90 -28.94 -5.32 -10.81
N LYS A 91 -29.30 -4.99 -9.55
CA LYS A 91 -29.81 -3.70 -9.10
C LYS A 91 -29.97 -3.65 -7.57
N ARG A 92 -30.25 -2.48 -7.02
CA ARG A 92 -30.73 -2.28 -5.65
C ARG A 92 -32.27 -2.29 -5.62
N ARG A 93 -32.87 -3.07 -4.71
CA ARG A 93 -34.32 -3.09 -4.51
C ARG A 93 -34.75 -1.84 -3.74
N THR A 94 -35.66 -1.05 -4.30
CA THR A 94 -36.11 0.22 -3.71
C THR A 94 -36.92 0.07 -2.42
N ALA A 95 -37.61 -1.06 -2.24
CA ALA A 95 -38.48 -1.27 -1.09
C ALA A 95 -37.73 -1.34 0.25
N ASP A 96 -36.50 -1.87 0.25
CA ASP A 96 -35.72 -2.10 1.46
C ASP A 96 -34.21 -1.86 1.30
N GLY A 97 -33.77 -1.36 0.14
CA GLY A 97 -32.37 -1.09 -0.16
C GLY A 97 -31.52 -2.33 -0.41
N ARG A 98 -32.07 -3.56 -0.44
CA ARG A 98 -31.26 -4.78 -0.59
C ARG A 98 -30.66 -4.88 -2.01
N LEU A 99 -29.38 -5.25 -2.10
CA LEU A 99 -28.75 -5.59 -3.37
C LEU A 99 -29.24 -6.93 -3.94
N MET A 100 -29.56 -6.93 -5.23
CA MET A 100 -29.93 -8.11 -6.01
C MET A 100 -28.77 -8.53 -6.91
N ILE A 101 -28.50 -9.84 -6.96
CA ILE A 101 -27.43 -10.45 -7.76
C ILE A 101 -27.97 -10.78 -9.15
N ARG A 102 -27.12 -10.66 -10.17
CA ARG A 102 -27.42 -11.09 -11.53
C ARG A 102 -27.37 -12.62 -11.66
N THR A 103 -28.46 -13.29 -11.29
CA THR A 103 -28.55 -14.76 -11.26
C THR A 103 -28.40 -15.44 -12.63
N ARG A 104 -28.56 -14.72 -13.73
CA ARG A 104 -28.30 -15.24 -15.08
C ARG A 104 -26.84 -15.65 -15.29
N ILE A 105 -25.90 -14.91 -14.70
CA ILE A 105 -24.44 -15.19 -14.78
C ILE A 105 -23.92 -15.84 -13.49
N PHE A 106 -24.66 -15.73 -12.38
CA PHE A 106 -24.41 -16.44 -11.12
C PHE A 106 -25.61 -17.32 -10.74
N PRO A 107 -25.84 -18.46 -11.43
CA PRO A 107 -27.03 -19.28 -11.25
C PRO A 107 -27.19 -19.84 -9.84
N SER A 108 -26.09 -20.13 -9.12
CA SER A 108 -26.19 -20.60 -7.73
C SER A 108 -26.75 -19.53 -6.78
N ALA A 109 -26.76 -18.26 -7.19
CA ALA A 109 -27.33 -17.20 -6.39
C ALA A 109 -28.87 -17.14 -6.43
N ALA A 110 -29.50 -17.91 -7.32
CA ALA A 110 -30.95 -18.10 -7.33
C ALA A 110 -31.37 -19.09 -6.23
N VAL A 111 -31.65 -18.57 -5.03
CA VAL A 111 -32.11 -19.36 -3.89
C VAL A 111 -33.61 -19.23 -3.66
N ALA A 112 -34.20 -20.19 -2.95
CA ALA A 112 -35.63 -20.16 -2.60
C ALA A 112 -35.98 -18.93 -1.75
N GLY A 113 -37.21 -18.41 -1.88
CA GLY A 113 -37.70 -17.27 -1.08
C GLY A 113 -37.54 -15.89 -1.74
N GLY A 114 -37.21 -15.84 -3.04
CA GLY A 114 -37.29 -14.63 -3.85
C GLY A 114 -36.15 -13.61 -3.67
N ASN A 115 -35.27 -13.80 -2.68
CA ASN A 115 -34.02 -13.05 -2.55
C ASN A 115 -32.87 -13.82 -3.22
N SER A 116 -31.93 -13.11 -3.86
CA SER A 116 -30.68 -13.72 -4.31
C SER A 116 -29.65 -13.81 -3.18
N SER A 117 -28.77 -14.83 -3.22
CA SER A 117 -27.71 -15.02 -2.22
C SER A 117 -26.43 -15.60 -2.81
N PHE A 118 -25.28 -14.98 -2.55
CA PHE A 118 -23.98 -15.58 -2.91
C PHE A 118 -23.54 -16.72 -2.00
N ARG A 119 -24.30 -17.04 -0.94
CA ARG A 119 -23.89 -18.06 0.03
C ARG A 119 -23.55 -19.43 -0.59
N PRO A 120 -24.35 -19.98 -1.53
CA PRO A 120 -23.98 -21.25 -2.17
C PRO A 120 -22.68 -21.16 -3.00
N PHE A 121 -22.38 -19.99 -3.57
CA PHE A 121 -21.16 -19.76 -4.33
C PHE A 121 -19.94 -19.67 -3.40
N THR A 122 -20.03 -18.92 -2.30
CA THR A 122 -18.94 -18.80 -1.32
C THR A 122 -18.69 -20.11 -0.58
N ASP A 123 -19.74 -20.85 -0.20
CA ASP A 123 -19.61 -22.17 0.43
C ASP A 123 -18.85 -23.16 -0.48
N ARG A 124 -19.01 -23.07 -1.81
CA ARG A 124 -18.21 -23.87 -2.77
C ARG A 124 -16.74 -23.49 -2.73
N LEU A 125 -16.41 -22.20 -2.74
CA LEU A 125 -15.01 -21.73 -2.64
C LEU A 125 -14.39 -22.14 -1.30
N HIS A 126 -15.13 -22.03 -0.20
CA HIS A 126 -14.68 -22.45 1.13
C HIS A 126 -14.47 -23.97 1.20
N ALA A 127 -15.32 -24.78 0.58
CA ALA A 127 -15.15 -26.23 0.50
C ALA A 127 -13.87 -26.63 -0.27
N MET A 128 -13.36 -25.76 -1.15
CA MET A 128 -12.07 -25.93 -1.84
C MET A 128 -10.87 -25.46 -0.99
N GLY A 129 -11.11 -24.93 0.21
CA GLY A 129 -10.08 -24.34 1.07
C GLY A 129 -9.64 -22.93 0.66
N LEU A 130 -10.42 -22.28 -0.22
CA LEU A 130 -10.17 -20.92 -0.71
C LEU A 130 -10.99 -19.90 0.09
N LYS A 131 -10.69 -18.62 -0.10
CA LYS A 131 -11.38 -17.45 0.46
C LYS A 131 -12.11 -16.70 -0.65
N ALA A 132 -13.33 -16.26 -0.38
CA ALA A 132 -14.14 -15.55 -1.36
C ALA A 132 -13.96 -14.03 -1.22
N GLY A 133 -13.72 -13.33 -2.33
CA GLY A 133 -13.65 -11.87 -2.36
C GLY A 133 -14.73 -11.23 -3.24
N LEU A 134 -15.18 -10.05 -2.84
CA LEU A 134 -16.18 -9.26 -3.54
C LEU A 134 -15.69 -7.83 -3.79
N TYR A 135 -16.30 -7.17 -4.77
CA TYR A 135 -16.10 -5.77 -5.11
C TYR A 135 -17.32 -4.91 -4.74
N SER A 136 -17.06 -3.67 -4.32
CA SER A 136 -18.04 -2.60 -4.11
C SER A 136 -17.40 -1.24 -4.40
N ASP A 137 -18.21 -0.18 -4.46
CA ASP A 137 -17.74 1.22 -4.51
C ASP A 137 -18.21 1.97 -3.25
N ILE A 138 -17.41 2.92 -2.76
CA ILE A 138 -17.71 3.69 -1.55
C ILE A 138 -18.82 4.74 -1.75
N GLY A 139 -19.03 5.19 -2.99
CA GLY A 139 -20.06 6.14 -3.39
C GLY A 139 -21.37 5.47 -3.76
N ARG A 140 -22.18 6.13 -4.60
CA ARG A 140 -23.50 5.60 -5.03
C ARG A 140 -23.42 4.64 -6.20
N ASN A 141 -22.42 4.81 -7.06
CA ASN A 141 -22.31 4.11 -8.35
C ASN A 141 -20.90 3.53 -8.51
N ALA A 142 -20.80 2.37 -9.15
CA ALA A 142 -19.56 1.65 -9.37
C ALA A 142 -18.78 2.16 -10.59
N CYS A 143 -17.51 1.81 -10.70
CA CYS A 143 -16.66 2.25 -11.82
C CYS A 143 -17.15 1.78 -13.20
N SER A 144 -17.70 0.57 -13.33
CA SER A 144 -18.26 0.10 -14.61
C SER A 144 -19.34 1.02 -15.15
N GLN A 145 -20.13 1.64 -14.27
CA GLN A 145 -21.19 2.59 -14.63
C GLN A 145 -20.66 3.91 -15.19
N ALA A 146 -19.34 4.14 -15.17
CA ALA A 146 -18.68 5.28 -15.80
C ALA A 146 -17.73 4.90 -16.93
N TYR A 147 -17.03 3.77 -16.81
CA TYR A 147 -15.92 3.42 -17.70
C TYR A 147 -16.18 2.18 -18.58
N ASP A 148 -17.25 1.43 -18.32
CA ASP A 148 -17.66 0.26 -19.10
C ASP A 148 -19.10 0.41 -19.64
N LEU A 149 -19.42 1.59 -20.16
CA LEU A 149 -20.79 1.98 -20.56
C LEU A 149 -21.42 1.10 -21.66
N HIS A 150 -20.61 0.33 -22.37
CA HIS A 150 -21.07 -0.60 -23.41
C HIS A 150 -21.26 -2.03 -22.89
N SER A 151 -20.97 -2.27 -21.61
CA SER A 151 -21.12 -3.58 -20.99
C SER A 151 -22.57 -4.04 -20.98
N PRO A 152 -22.83 -5.33 -21.28
CA PRO A 152 -24.16 -5.91 -21.16
C PRO A 152 -24.60 -6.14 -19.70
N ASN A 153 -23.71 -5.97 -18.71
CA ASN A 153 -23.94 -6.36 -17.33
C ASN A 153 -23.92 -5.17 -16.34
N LEU A 154 -24.23 -3.95 -16.80
CA LEU A 154 -24.43 -2.80 -15.93
C LEU A 154 -25.71 -2.92 -15.08
N PRO A 155 -25.77 -2.29 -13.89
CA PRO A 155 -26.98 -2.25 -13.08
C PRO A 155 -28.20 -1.71 -13.85
N GLU A 156 -29.36 -2.34 -13.62
CA GLU A 156 -30.60 -2.10 -14.38
C GLU A 156 -31.67 -1.34 -13.57
N GLY A 157 -32.63 -0.75 -14.28
CA GLY A 157 -33.80 -0.10 -13.69
C GLY A 157 -33.70 1.42 -13.54
N THR A 158 -34.48 1.95 -12.61
CA THR A 158 -34.53 3.39 -12.28
C THR A 158 -33.19 3.91 -11.75
N THR A 159 -33.01 5.23 -11.68
CA THR A 159 -31.79 5.83 -11.09
C THR A 159 -31.50 5.30 -9.69
N ALA A 160 -32.51 5.17 -8.81
CA ALA A 160 -32.33 4.63 -7.46
C ALA A 160 -31.97 3.14 -7.45
N GLU A 161 -32.53 2.35 -8.37
CA GLU A 161 -32.18 0.93 -8.51
C GLU A 161 -30.74 0.72 -9.01
N ARG A 162 -30.19 1.67 -9.77
CA ARG A 162 -28.82 1.62 -10.29
C ARG A 162 -27.76 2.13 -9.29
N GLU A 163 -28.14 2.65 -8.13
CA GLU A 163 -27.21 3.09 -7.07
C GLU A 163 -26.74 1.87 -6.24
N VAL A 164 -25.80 1.09 -6.78
CA VAL A 164 -25.34 -0.18 -6.18
C VAL A 164 -24.14 -0.04 -5.25
N GLY A 165 -23.54 1.15 -5.13
CA GLY A 165 -22.44 1.42 -4.19
C GLY A 165 -22.91 1.55 -2.73
N LEU A 166 -21.95 1.65 -1.81
CA LEU A 166 -22.16 1.59 -0.36
C LEU A 166 -22.73 2.88 0.25
N TYR A 167 -22.74 4.00 -0.46
CA TYR A 167 -23.13 5.29 0.13
C TYR A 167 -24.58 5.26 0.64
N GLY A 168 -24.74 5.46 1.95
CA GLY A 168 -26.04 5.36 2.63
C GLY A 168 -26.46 3.93 3.04
N HIS A 169 -25.70 2.92 2.65
CA HIS A 169 -26.01 1.49 2.87
C HIS A 169 -24.88 0.68 3.51
N VAL A 170 -23.78 1.32 3.95
CA VAL A 170 -22.57 0.65 4.48
C VAL A 170 -22.88 -0.49 5.44
N ASP A 171 -23.65 -0.25 6.51
CA ASP A 171 -23.91 -1.28 7.51
C ASP A 171 -24.75 -2.44 6.96
N GLN A 172 -25.80 -2.13 6.18
CA GLN A 172 -26.69 -3.10 5.54
C GLN A 172 -25.93 -4.00 4.56
N ASP A 173 -25.16 -3.39 3.66
CA ASP A 173 -24.48 -4.11 2.59
C ASP A 173 -23.29 -4.90 3.13
N VAL A 174 -22.54 -4.36 4.11
CA VAL A 174 -21.46 -5.13 4.75
C VAL A 174 -22.02 -6.31 5.56
N ALA A 175 -23.18 -6.17 6.22
CA ALA A 175 -23.86 -7.31 6.83
C ALA A 175 -24.21 -8.37 5.77
N LEU A 176 -24.75 -7.93 4.63
CA LEU A 176 -25.09 -8.81 3.52
C LEU A 176 -23.87 -9.57 2.99
N TYR A 177 -22.77 -8.86 2.73
CA TYR A 177 -21.56 -9.45 2.15
C TYR A 177 -20.92 -10.47 3.09
N PHE A 178 -20.76 -10.12 4.36
CA PHE A 178 -19.94 -10.92 5.25
C PHE A 178 -20.73 -11.90 6.11
N ARG A 179 -21.88 -11.50 6.66
CA ARG A 179 -22.71 -12.37 7.51
C ARG A 179 -23.58 -13.29 6.65
N ASP A 180 -24.30 -12.73 5.68
CA ASP A 180 -25.32 -13.49 4.94
C ASP A 180 -24.71 -14.28 3.79
N TRP A 181 -23.78 -13.66 3.04
CA TRP A 181 -23.14 -14.28 1.88
C TRP A 181 -21.80 -14.95 2.20
N GLY A 182 -21.15 -14.62 3.31
CA GLY A 182 -19.94 -15.31 3.75
C GLY A 182 -18.66 -14.96 2.97
N PHE A 183 -18.55 -13.75 2.41
CA PHE A 183 -17.28 -13.28 1.83
C PHE A 183 -16.20 -13.05 2.89
N ASP A 184 -14.92 -13.13 2.52
CA ASP A 184 -13.74 -12.94 3.38
C ASP A 184 -12.91 -11.73 2.98
N TYR A 185 -13.21 -11.14 1.83
CA TYR A 185 -12.46 -10.05 1.24
C TYR A 185 -13.43 -9.07 0.58
N LEU A 186 -13.18 -7.77 0.77
CA LEU A 186 -13.91 -6.71 0.10
C LEU A 186 -12.92 -5.70 -0.50
N LYS A 187 -12.92 -5.57 -1.82
CA LYS A 187 -12.34 -4.41 -2.52
C LYS A 187 -13.40 -3.32 -2.55
N VAL A 188 -13.03 -2.11 -2.09
CA VAL A 188 -13.90 -0.94 -2.12
C VAL A 188 -13.25 0.15 -2.96
N ASP A 189 -13.91 0.50 -4.05
CA ASP A 189 -13.50 1.52 -5.03
C ASP A 189 -13.99 2.92 -4.68
N ALA A 190 -13.56 3.92 -5.45
CA ALA A 190 -13.84 5.32 -5.19
C ALA A 190 -14.44 6.10 -6.38
N CYS A 191 -14.93 5.44 -7.44
CA CYS A 191 -15.53 6.13 -8.58
C CYS A 191 -16.76 6.94 -8.17
N GLY A 192 -17.59 6.39 -7.29
CA GLY A 192 -18.82 7.01 -6.82
C GLY A 192 -18.64 8.35 -6.08
N ILE A 193 -17.42 8.65 -5.61
CA ILE A 193 -17.05 9.90 -4.93
C ILE A 193 -16.05 10.76 -5.73
N ASN A 194 -15.82 10.42 -6.99
CA ASN A 194 -14.86 11.08 -7.87
C ASN A 194 -15.52 11.47 -9.21
N VAL A 195 -16.09 10.50 -9.91
CA VAL A 195 -16.44 10.61 -11.34
C VAL A 195 -17.83 11.22 -11.56
N TYR A 196 -18.71 11.12 -10.57
CA TYR A 196 -20.13 11.47 -10.67
C TYR A 196 -20.45 12.92 -10.28
N ALA A 197 -19.54 13.86 -10.56
CA ALA A 197 -19.72 15.27 -10.23
C ALA A 197 -20.95 15.90 -10.91
N PRO A 198 -21.57 16.94 -10.31
CA PRO A 198 -22.65 17.70 -10.95
C PRO A 198 -22.24 18.21 -12.34
N GLY A 199 -23.06 17.91 -13.36
CA GLY A 199 -22.81 18.32 -14.74
C GLY A 199 -21.81 17.47 -15.51
N ALA A 200 -21.19 16.45 -14.90
CA ALA A 200 -20.30 15.54 -15.61
C ALA A 200 -21.06 14.81 -16.74
N PRO A 201 -20.43 14.58 -17.92
CA PRO A 201 -21.11 13.92 -19.05
C PRO A 201 -21.75 12.59 -18.68
N VAL A 202 -21.06 11.76 -17.89
CA VAL A 202 -21.57 10.47 -17.43
C VAL A 202 -22.88 10.63 -16.63
N VAL A 203 -23.00 11.66 -15.80
CA VAL A 203 -24.18 11.94 -14.98
C VAL A 203 -25.34 12.39 -15.85
N VAL A 204 -25.10 13.36 -16.73
CA VAL A 204 -26.12 13.96 -17.60
C VAL A 204 -26.64 12.94 -18.61
N GLN A 205 -25.75 12.22 -19.28
CA GLN A 205 -26.11 11.30 -20.37
C GLN A 205 -26.82 10.03 -19.87
N ASN A 206 -26.53 9.58 -18.65
CA ASN A 206 -27.06 8.32 -18.12
C ASN A 206 -28.10 8.50 -17.00
N GLY A 207 -28.42 9.76 -16.65
CA GLY A 207 -29.40 10.08 -15.62
C GLY A 207 -29.02 9.61 -14.22
N TYR A 208 -27.72 9.65 -13.88
CA TYR A 208 -27.25 9.33 -12.53
C TYR A 208 -27.51 10.48 -11.56
N ARG A 209 -27.57 10.18 -10.26
CA ARG A 209 -27.62 11.23 -9.24
C ARG A 209 -26.22 11.77 -9.00
N ALA A 210 -26.04 13.06 -9.23
CA ALA A 210 -24.76 13.72 -8.99
C ALA A 210 -24.28 13.60 -7.54
N PHE A 211 -22.96 13.51 -7.38
CA PHE A 211 -22.25 13.49 -6.11
C PHE A 211 -21.08 14.49 -6.19
N PRO A 212 -21.03 15.54 -5.34
CA PRO A 212 -19.88 16.45 -5.29
C PRO A 212 -18.59 15.66 -4.97
N PRO A 213 -17.54 15.74 -5.80
CA PRO A 213 -16.37 14.87 -5.65
C PRO A 213 -15.66 15.14 -4.32
N LEU A 214 -15.30 14.07 -3.61
CA LEU A 214 -14.40 14.13 -2.45
C LEU A 214 -12.96 13.89 -2.85
N ILE A 215 -12.76 13.08 -3.89
CA ILE A 215 -11.47 12.93 -4.56
C ILE A 215 -11.54 13.78 -5.81
N ASP A 216 -10.70 14.82 -5.85
CA ASP A 216 -10.57 15.69 -7.01
C ASP A 216 -9.24 15.40 -7.70
N GLN A 217 -9.32 14.56 -8.74
CA GLN A 217 -8.15 14.19 -9.53
C GLN A 217 -7.59 15.35 -10.36
N ALA A 218 -8.37 16.41 -10.61
CA ALA A 218 -7.86 17.60 -11.29
C ALA A 218 -7.11 18.54 -10.34
N SER A 219 -7.32 18.43 -9.03
CA SER A 219 -6.64 19.23 -8.02
C SER A 219 -6.56 18.50 -6.69
N ILE A 220 -5.39 17.92 -6.39
CA ILE A 220 -5.14 17.20 -5.14
C ILE A 220 -5.49 18.05 -3.89
N ASN A 221 -5.30 19.37 -3.96
CA ASN A 221 -5.58 20.29 -2.85
C ASN A 221 -7.07 20.50 -2.58
N ARG A 222 -7.96 20.12 -3.51
CA ARG A 222 -9.42 20.14 -3.32
C ARG A 222 -9.97 18.81 -2.81
N THR A 223 -9.13 17.78 -2.69
CA THR A 223 -9.54 16.47 -2.17
C THR A 223 -9.81 16.56 -0.66
N ASP A 224 -10.99 16.13 -0.23
CA ASP A 224 -11.36 16.04 1.19
C ASP A 224 -10.86 14.72 1.79
N VAL A 225 -9.58 14.71 2.17
CA VAL A 225 -8.90 13.54 2.76
C VAL A 225 -9.64 13.02 4.00
N ALA A 226 -10.14 13.92 4.84
CA ALA A 226 -10.80 13.56 6.09
C ALA A 226 -12.12 12.82 5.83
N GLN A 227 -12.93 13.32 4.89
CA GLN A 227 -14.19 12.67 4.55
C GLN A 227 -13.98 11.35 3.82
N VAL A 228 -13.00 11.26 2.90
CA VAL A 228 -12.65 9.98 2.26
C VAL A 228 -12.26 8.94 3.32
N ARG A 229 -11.34 9.27 4.23
CA ARG A 229 -10.96 8.39 5.34
C ARG A 229 -12.16 7.97 6.19
N SER A 230 -13.07 8.91 6.50
CA SER A 230 -14.26 8.63 7.30
C SER A 230 -15.19 7.62 6.64
N LEU A 231 -15.36 7.65 5.32
CA LEU A 231 -16.19 6.69 4.61
C LEU A 231 -15.60 5.28 4.69
N TYR A 232 -14.30 5.12 4.44
CA TYR A 232 -13.63 3.82 4.56
C TYR A 232 -13.57 3.32 6.02
N ALA A 233 -13.42 4.21 6.99
CA ALA A 233 -13.50 3.86 8.41
C ALA A 233 -14.88 3.30 8.79
N ALA A 234 -15.97 3.82 8.19
CA ALA A 234 -17.30 3.29 8.42
C ALA A 234 -17.44 1.85 7.88
N VAL A 235 -16.84 1.55 6.72
CA VAL A 235 -16.78 0.19 6.17
C VAL A 235 -15.99 -0.73 7.10
N ALA A 236 -14.80 -0.33 7.51
CA ALA A 236 -13.95 -1.09 8.43
C ALA A 236 -14.68 -1.42 9.74
N ALA A 237 -15.37 -0.43 10.32
CA ALA A 237 -16.16 -0.61 11.52
C ALA A 237 -17.35 -1.57 11.30
N ALA A 238 -17.98 -1.55 10.13
CA ALA A 238 -19.05 -2.50 9.79
C ALA A 238 -18.50 -3.92 9.62
N ILE A 239 -17.34 -4.09 8.97
CA ILE A 239 -16.69 -5.41 8.83
C ILE A 239 -16.38 -5.97 10.21
N ALA A 240 -15.80 -5.18 11.10
CA ALA A 240 -15.51 -5.60 12.47
C ALA A 240 -16.76 -6.03 13.26
N ARG A 241 -17.94 -5.45 12.97
CA ARG A 241 -19.22 -5.89 13.57
C ARG A 241 -19.68 -7.25 13.06
N TYR A 242 -19.54 -7.51 11.76
CA TYR A 242 -20.10 -8.70 11.10
C TYR A 242 -19.10 -9.84 10.91
N ARG A 243 -17.79 -9.58 11.08
CA ARG A 243 -16.68 -10.56 11.11
C ARG A 243 -15.67 -10.21 12.20
N PRO A 244 -16.03 -10.46 13.47
CA PRO A 244 -15.16 -10.13 14.61
C PRO A 244 -13.93 -11.05 14.73
N ASP A 245 -13.83 -12.12 13.93
CA ASP A 245 -12.67 -13.02 13.91
C ASP A 245 -11.38 -12.34 13.40
N GLY A 246 -11.51 -11.20 12.71
CA GLY A 246 -10.37 -10.43 12.20
C GLY A 246 -9.64 -11.09 11.02
N ASP A 247 -10.25 -12.10 10.39
CA ASP A 247 -9.70 -12.83 9.24
C ASP A 247 -10.34 -12.39 7.90
N SER A 248 -10.70 -11.10 7.84
CA SER A 248 -11.23 -10.45 6.64
C SER A 248 -10.27 -9.39 6.09
N ILE A 249 -10.28 -9.19 4.78
CA ILE A 249 -9.49 -8.13 4.13
C ILE A 249 -10.42 -7.03 3.62
N LEU A 250 -10.12 -5.78 3.98
CA LEU A 250 -10.58 -4.58 3.30
C LEU A 250 -9.45 -4.03 2.43
N ALA A 251 -9.66 -4.04 1.12
CA ALA A 251 -8.75 -3.48 0.13
C ALA A 251 -9.28 -2.13 -0.38
N LEU A 252 -8.51 -1.07 -0.15
CA LEU A 252 -8.89 0.30 -0.52
C LEU A 252 -8.45 0.59 -1.94
N CYS A 253 -9.38 0.96 -2.81
CA CYS A 253 -9.11 1.32 -4.19
C CYS A 253 -9.41 2.81 -4.42
N THR A 254 -8.57 3.66 -3.83
CA THR A 254 -8.58 5.13 -4.06
C THR A 254 -7.45 5.56 -4.99
N TRP A 255 -6.76 4.62 -5.63
CA TRP A 255 -5.70 4.87 -6.63
C TRP A 255 -4.56 5.78 -6.15
N GLY A 256 -4.14 5.64 -4.89
CA GLY A 256 -3.13 6.51 -4.27
C GLY A 256 -3.62 7.94 -3.97
N SER A 257 -4.88 8.25 -4.27
CA SER A 257 -5.48 9.57 -4.00
C SER A 257 -5.81 9.73 -2.52
N ALA A 258 -6.11 10.97 -2.13
CA ALA A 258 -6.45 11.35 -0.76
C ALA A 258 -5.37 10.98 0.28
N ASP A 259 -4.09 10.94 -0.11
CA ASP A 259 -2.95 10.59 0.76
C ASP A 259 -3.17 9.26 1.51
N VAL A 260 -3.76 8.27 0.83
CA VAL A 260 -4.16 6.99 1.44
C VAL A 260 -2.99 6.25 2.10
N ARG A 261 -1.74 6.47 1.66
CA ARG A 261 -0.55 5.90 2.32
C ARG A 261 -0.49 6.23 3.82
N ARG A 262 -0.99 7.40 4.23
CA ARG A 262 -0.89 7.90 5.60
C ARG A 262 -1.86 7.20 6.53
N TRP A 263 -3.11 7.01 6.09
CA TRP A 263 -4.22 6.55 6.92
C TRP A 263 -4.77 5.17 6.53
N GLY A 264 -4.43 4.62 5.37
CA GLY A 264 -4.98 3.37 4.84
C GLY A 264 -4.84 2.20 5.81
N LYS A 265 -3.67 2.07 6.45
CA LYS A 265 -3.37 1.06 7.48
C LYS A 265 -4.30 1.08 8.68
N GLU A 266 -4.96 2.20 8.96
CA GLU A 266 -5.84 2.34 10.12
C GLU A 266 -7.21 1.71 9.88
N VAL A 267 -7.58 1.52 8.61
CA VAL A 267 -8.93 1.08 8.22
C VAL A 267 -8.92 -0.19 7.38
N GLY A 268 -7.86 -0.48 6.63
CA GLY A 268 -7.76 -1.68 5.81
C GLY A 268 -6.35 -2.25 5.72
N GLN A 269 -6.27 -3.40 5.05
CA GLN A 269 -5.06 -4.23 5.05
C GLN A 269 -4.22 -4.03 3.78
N MET A 270 -4.78 -3.37 2.76
CA MET A 270 -4.05 -2.97 1.57
C MET A 270 -4.70 -1.76 0.91
N TRP A 271 -3.92 -0.94 0.21
CA TRP A 271 -4.42 0.23 -0.51
C TRP A 271 -3.71 0.43 -1.84
N ARG A 272 -4.50 0.69 -2.88
CA ARG A 272 -4.01 1.00 -4.22
C ARG A 272 -3.13 2.25 -4.20
N THR A 273 -1.98 2.21 -4.87
CA THR A 273 -1.01 3.31 -4.92
C THR A 273 -1.02 4.12 -6.21
N SER A 274 -1.66 3.59 -7.26
CA SER A 274 -1.81 4.23 -8.57
C SER A 274 -3.19 4.00 -9.20
N GLN A 275 -3.48 4.68 -10.31
CA GLN A 275 -4.54 4.28 -11.26
C GLN A 275 -4.32 2.84 -11.77
N ASP A 276 -5.27 2.30 -12.52
CA ASP A 276 -5.29 0.89 -12.92
C ASP A 276 -4.14 0.50 -13.85
N ILE A 277 -3.54 -0.66 -13.62
CA ILE A 277 -2.50 -1.24 -14.48
C ILE A 277 -3.10 -1.74 -15.80
N THR A 278 -2.29 -1.76 -16.86
CA THR A 278 -2.61 -2.30 -18.19
C THR A 278 -1.45 -3.18 -18.68
N PRO A 279 -1.61 -4.02 -19.72
CA PRO A 279 -0.58 -4.94 -20.16
C PRO A 279 0.52 -4.26 -21.00
N HIS A 280 0.98 -3.10 -20.55
CA HIS A 280 2.04 -2.32 -21.16
C HIS A 280 3.18 -2.09 -20.18
N TRP A 281 4.42 -2.26 -20.65
CA TRP A 281 5.63 -2.12 -19.85
C TRP A 281 5.69 -0.81 -19.07
N THR A 282 5.42 0.32 -19.74
CA THR A 282 5.44 1.65 -19.12
C THR A 282 4.39 1.81 -18.04
N ARG A 283 3.19 1.23 -18.22
CA ARG A 283 2.12 1.26 -17.20
C ARG A 283 2.47 0.40 -15.99
N MET A 284 3.12 -0.73 -16.20
CA MET A 284 3.67 -1.55 -15.11
C MET A 284 4.73 -0.77 -14.33
N LEU A 285 5.67 -0.10 -15.01
CA LEU A 285 6.68 0.74 -14.34
C LEU A 285 6.06 1.84 -13.49
N HIS A 286 5.06 2.55 -13.99
CA HIS A 286 4.35 3.54 -13.18
C HIS A 286 3.68 2.97 -11.94
N SER A 287 2.99 1.83 -12.10
CA SER A 287 2.29 1.22 -10.99
C SER A 287 3.31 0.76 -9.94
N PHE A 288 4.43 0.20 -10.37
CA PHE A 288 5.58 -0.13 -9.53
C PHE A 288 6.20 1.09 -8.84
N ASP A 289 6.53 2.15 -9.59
CA ASP A 289 7.16 3.37 -9.07
C ASP A 289 6.25 4.08 -8.06
N SER A 290 4.93 3.96 -8.20
CA SER A 290 3.99 4.46 -7.19
C SER A 290 4.07 3.72 -5.85
N ALA A 291 4.60 2.50 -5.79
CA ALA A 291 4.67 1.72 -4.55
C ALA A 291 6.10 1.59 -4.00
N SER A 292 7.11 1.58 -4.87
CA SER A 292 8.50 1.20 -4.55
C SER A 292 9.16 2.12 -3.53
N THR A 293 8.81 3.41 -3.51
CA THR A 293 9.31 4.43 -2.57
C THR A 293 8.48 4.51 -1.27
N ARG A 294 7.66 3.51 -0.95
CA ARG A 294 6.75 3.55 0.22
C ARG A 294 7.04 2.44 1.23
N ALA A 295 8.29 1.99 1.30
CA ALA A 295 8.70 0.85 2.12
C ALA A 295 8.30 0.99 3.59
N LEU A 296 8.43 2.18 4.19
CA LEU A 296 8.08 2.44 5.60
C LEU A 296 6.55 2.43 5.89
N TYR A 297 5.71 2.40 4.85
CA TYR A 297 4.25 2.35 4.98
C TYR A 297 3.71 0.92 4.87
N ALA A 298 4.44 0.02 4.21
CA ALA A 298 4.14 -1.40 4.17
C ALA A 298 4.67 -2.13 5.41
N LYS A 299 3.86 -3.00 6.00
CA LYS A 299 4.24 -3.89 7.12
C LYS A 299 3.20 -5.01 7.26
N PRO A 300 3.49 -6.06 8.05
CA PRO A 300 2.52 -7.11 8.34
C PRO A 300 1.15 -6.55 8.77
N GLY A 301 0.12 -6.88 8.00
CA GLY A 301 -1.25 -6.39 8.17
C GLY A 301 -1.62 -5.15 7.33
N ALA A 302 -0.68 -4.54 6.59
CA ALA A 302 -0.89 -3.28 5.89
C ALA A 302 0.06 -3.13 4.68
N TRP A 303 -0.45 -3.23 3.45
CA TRP A 303 0.36 -3.36 2.23
C TRP A 303 0.07 -2.28 1.17
N ASN A 304 1.14 -1.78 0.55
CA ASN A 304 1.02 -0.99 -0.67
C ASN A 304 0.60 -1.89 -1.83
N ASP A 305 -0.43 -1.50 -2.57
CA ASP A 305 -0.98 -2.26 -3.69
C ASP A 305 -0.74 -1.53 -5.03
N PRO A 306 0.30 -1.92 -5.81
CA PRO A 306 0.53 -1.43 -7.16
C PRO A 306 -0.40 -2.08 -8.21
N ASP A 307 -1.54 -2.64 -7.79
CA ASP A 307 -2.56 -3.31 -8.61
C ASP A 307 -2.23 -4.75 -9.02
N MET A 308 -3.20 -5.41 -9.67
CA MET A 308 -3.14 -6.83 -10.04
C MET A 308 -2.00 -7.18 -11.02
N LEU A 309 -1.61 -8.46 -11.04
CA LEU A 309 -0.69 -9.01 -12.03
C LEU A 309 -1.39 -9.15 -13.38
N PHE A 310 -0.97 -8.36 -14.37
CA PHE A 310 -1.39 -8.43 -15.77
C PHE A 310 -0.59 -9.46 -16.61
N ILE A 311 0.09 -10.39 -15.95
CA ILE A 311 0.88 -11.45 -16.61
C ILE A 311 -0.05 -12.33 -17.46
N GLY A 312 0.33 -12.58 -18.70
CA GLY A 312 -0.42 -13.36 -19.69
C GLY A 312 -1.06 -12.54 -20.80
N GLN A 313 -0.97 -11.21 -20.78
CA GLN A 313 -1.49 -10.34 -21.85
C GLN A 313 -0.48 -9.27 -22.25
N GLY A 314 -0.58 -8.79 -23.49
CA GLY A 314 0.26 -7.71 -24.06
C GLY A 314 1.76 -7.94 -23.84
N ASP A 315 2.45 -6.96 -23.27
CA ASP A 315 3.90 -7.02 -23.03
C ASP A 315 4.32 -8.09 -22.01
N PHE A 316 3.38 -8.85 -21.41
CA PHE A 316 3.65 -9.86 -20.38
C PHE A 316 3.11 -11.24 -20.74
N ASP A 317 2.84 -11.52 -22.01
CA ASP A 317 2.27 -12.79 -22.46
C ASP A 317 3.30 -13.94 -22.55
N ALA A 318 2.86 -15.09 -23.07
CA ALA A 318 3.70 -16.29 -23.20
C ALA A 318 4.85 -16.16 -24.21
N GLN A 319 4.84 -15.13 -25.07
CA GLN A 319 5.94 -14.79 -25.98
C GLN A 319 6.91 -13.78 -25.37
N HIS A 320 6.50 -13.06 -24.32
CA HIS A 320 7.27 -12.03 -23.61
C HIS A 320 7.62 -12.46 -22.17
N LEU A 321 8.22 -13.65 -22.02
CA LEU A 321 8.50 -14.23 -20.70
C LEU A 321 9.52 -13.44 -19.87
N THR A 322 10.41 -12.67 -20.51
CA THR A 322 11.37 -11.83 -19.80
C THR A 322 10.63 -10.75 -19.02
N GLU A 323 9.75 -10.00 -19.69
CA GLU A 323 8.90 -8.99 -19.08
C GLU A 323 7.94 -9.58 -18.05
N ALA A 324 7.32 -10.73 -18.35
CA ALA A 324 6.43 -11.42 -17.41
C ALA A 324 7.13 -11.81 -16.10
N ARG A 325 8.38 -12.32 -16.20
CA ARG A 325 9.22 -12.62 -15.03
C ARG A 325 9.60 -11.37 -14.27
N THR A 326 9.95 -10.30 -14.98
CA THR A 326 10.29 -9.02 -14.35
C THR A 326 9.10 -8.42 -13.60
N HIS A 327 7.91 -8.40 -14.20
CA HIS A 327 6.67 -7.98 -13.52
C HIS A 327 6.48 -8.72 -12.19
N PHE A 328 6.55 -10.06 -12.23
CA PHE A 328 6.39 -10.88 -11.02
C PHE A 328 7.46 -10.60 -9.96
N ALA A 329 8.72 -10.49 -10.35
CA ALA A 329 9.83 -10.21 -9.45
C ALA A 329 9.70 -8.84 -8.76
N LEU A 330 9.27 -7.82 -9.50
CA LEU A 330 9.07 -6.47 -8.98
C LEU A 330 7.95 -6.41 -7.96
N TRP A 331 6.82 -7.07 -8.20
CA TRP A 331 5.73 -7.18 -7.21
C TRP A 331 6.19 -7.95 -5.96
N ALA A 332 6.94 -9.03 -6.17
CA ALA A 332 7.41 -9.86 -5.07
C ALA A 332 8.36 -9.12 -4.13
N ILE A 333 9.37 -8.42 -4.66
CA ILE A 333 10.41 -7.77 -3.85
C ILE A 333 9.87 -6.60 -3.00
N ILE A 334 8.79 -5.93 -3.45
CA ILE A 334 8.18 -4.82 -2.71
C ILE A 334 7.01 -5.23 -1.81
N ASN A 335 6.76 -6.52 -1.61
CA ASN A 335 5.62 -7.02 -0.84
C ASN A 335 4.26 -6.59 -1.39
N ALA A 336 4.13 -6.44 -2.70
CA ALA A 336 2.83 -6.21 -3.32
C ALA A 336 1.92 -7.43 -3.10
N PRO A 337 0.60 -7.24 -2.93
CA PRO A 337 -0.37 -8.32 -3.08
C PRO A 337 -0.23 -9.00 -4.44
N LEU A 338 -0.30 -10.33 -4.49
CA LEU A 338 -0.11 -11.11 -5.72
C LEU A 338 -1.45 -11.67 -6.21
N PHE A 339 -2.23 -10.83 -6.88
CA PHE A 339 -3.49 -11.23 -7.51
C PHE A 339 -3.31 -11.48 -9.00
N ILE A 340 -3.53 -12.70 -9.45
CA ILE A 340 -3.50 -13.07 -10.87
C ILE A 340 -4.74 -12.49 -11.57
N GLY A 341 -4.53 -11.74 -12.65
CA GLY A 341 -5.58 -11.15 -13.48
C GLY A 341 -5.85 -11.87 -14.81
N TYR A 342 -5.46 -13.14 -14.94
CA TYR A 342 -5.55 -13.90 -16.19
C TYR A 342 -6.61 -15.02 -16.11
N ASP A 343 -7.19 -15.44 -17.25
CA ASP A 343 -8.06 -16.62 -17.29
C ASP A 343 -7.22 -17.90 -17.08
N LEU A 344 -7.10 -18.33 -15.83
CA LEU A 344 -6.31 -19.50 -15.44
C LEU A 344 -6.75 -20.80 -16.15
N ARG A 345 -7.97 -20.86 -16.68
CA ARG A 345 -8.45 -22.01 -17.45
C ARG A 345 -7.69 -22.18 -18.77
N GLN A 346 -7.09 -21.08 -19.26
CA GLN A 346 -6.33 -21.01 -20.51
C GLN A 346 -4.82 -20.79 -20.29
N ALA A 347 -4.35 -20.78 -19.03
CA ALA A 347 -2.96 -20.47 -18.73
C ALA A 347 -2.00 -21.57 -19.24
N PRO A 348 -1.03 -21.24 -20.11
CA PRO A 348 0.00 -22.18 -20.50
C PRO A 348 1.00 -22.42 -19.37
N ASP A 349 1.66 -23.58 -19.40
CA ASP A 349 2.67 -23.99 -18.40
C ASP A 349 3.81 -22.99 -18.22
N SER A 350 4.14 -22.21 -19.26
CA SER A 350 5.15 -21.16 -19.17
C SER A 350 4.78 -20.06 -18.17
N LEU A 351 3.51 -19.64 -18.14
CA LEU A 351 3.02 -18.63 -17.20
C LEU A 351 2.73 -19.24 -15.83
N MET A 352 2.20 -20.46 -15.78
CA MET A 352 1.99 -21.18 -14.52
C MET A 352 3.29 -21.35 -13.73
N ARG A 353 4.42 -21.55 -14.40
CA ARG A 353 5.75 -21.60 -13.76
C ARG A 353 6.22 -20.27 -13.18
N ILE A 354 5.74 -19.13 -13.69
CA ILE A 354 6.06 -17.81 -13.14
C ILE A 354 5.36 -17.64 -11.79
N TRP A 355 4.04 -17.80 -11.77
CA TRP A 355 3.26 -17.71 -10.51
C TRP A 355 3.60 -18.84 -9.53
N GLY A 356 3.97 -20.01 -10.04
CA GLY A 356 4.36 -21.18 -9.23
C GLY A 356 5.80 -21.17 -8.72
N ASN A 357 6.60 -20.11 -8.98
CA ASN A 357 7.97 -20.05 -8.47
C ASN A 357 7.96 -19.82 -6.94
N ALA A 358 8.14 -20.91 -6.19
CA ALA A 358 8.07 -20.90 -4.73
C ALA A 358 9.17 -20.06 -4.07
N ASP A 359 10.34 -19.93 -4.68
CA ASP A 359 11.45 -19.15 -4.13
C ASP A 359 11.16 -17.65 -4.19
N ILE A 360 10.59 -17.17 -5.29
CA ILE A 360 10.19 -15.76 -5.42
C ILE A 360 8.94 -15.47 -4.59
N VAL A 361 7.97 -16.39 -4.52
CA VAL A 361 6.84 -16.25 -3.60
C VAL A 361 7.31 -16.15 -2.16
N ARG A 362 8.30 -16.94 -1.74
CA ARG A 362 8.86 -16.86 -0.38
C ARG A 362 9.47 -15.50 -0.07
N VAL A 363 10.06 -14.81 -1.05
CA VAL A 363 10.54 -13.42 -0.87
C VAL A 363 9.37 -12.49 -0.55
N ASN A 364 8.27 -12.58 -1.31
CA ASN A 364 7.06 -11.79 -1.06
C ASN A 364 6.40 -12.12 0.29
N GLN A 365 6.36 -13.42 0.64
CA GLN A 365 5.71 -13.97 1.82
C GLN A 365 6.63 -14.04 3.05
N ASP A 366 7.80 -13.40 3.02
CA ASP A 366 8.70 -13.36 4.17
C ASP A 366 7.99 -12.71 5.39
N PRO A 367 7.96 -13.38 6.56
CA PRO A 367 7.18 -12.93 7.71
C PRO A 367 7.73 -11.65 8.35
N GLY A 368 8.96 -11.24 8.01
CA GLY A 368 9.53 -9.94 8.37
C GLY A 368 8.69 -8.79 7.81
N GLY A 369 8.08 -9.00 6.64
CA GLY A 369 7.24 -8.00 5.97
C GLY A 369 8.01 -6.74 5.58
N HIS A 370 9.34 -6.83 5.47
CA HIS A 370 10.19 -5.74 5.03
C HIS A 370 10.00 -5.56 3.53
N GLN A 371 9.39 -4.45 3.10
CA GLN A 371 9.34 -4.11 1.67
C GLN A 371 10.76 -3.81 1.17
N GLY A 372 11.08 -4.19 -0.06
CA GLY A 372 12.36 -3.85 -0.69
C GLY A 372 12.58 -2.34 -0.77
N VAL A 373 13.83 -1.92 -0.51
CA VAL A 373 14.29 -0.54 -0.56
C VAL A 373 15.15 -0.35 -1.81
N ILE A 374 14.95 0.75 -2.53
CA ILE A 374 15.76 1.12 -3.69
C ILE A 374 17.15 1.52 -3.18
N ALA A 375 18.17 0.75 -3.56
CA ALA A 375 19.57 1.03 -3.24
C ALA A 375 20.29 1.77 -4.37
N TYR A 376 19.74 1.73 -5.58
CA TYR A 376 20.18 2.51 -6.74
C TYR A 376 19.00 2.71 -7.69
N ALA A 377 18.87 3.90 -8.25
CA ALA A 377 17.92 4.18 -9.32
C ALA A 377 18.49 5.16 -10.35
N SER A 378 18.15 4.88 -11.61
CA SER A 378 18.15 5.83 -12.72
C SER A 378 16.90 5.57 -13.58
N ASP A 379 16.73 6.36 -14.64
CA ASP A 379 15.66 6.11 -15.62
C ASP A 379 15.81 4.73 -16.32
N ASP A 380 17.04 4.24 -16.41
CA ASP A 380 17.40 3.02 -17.15
C ASP A 380 17.47 1.76 -16.28
N VAL A 381 18.01 1.84 -15.06
CA VAL A 381 18.25 0.67 -14.20
C VAL A 381 17.98 0.92 -12.72
N GLN A 382 17.60 -0.13 -11.99
CA GLN A 382 17.32 -0.07 -10.55
C GLN A 382 17.85 -1.29 -9.80
N THR A 383 18.43 -1.05 -8.61
CA THR A 383 18.76 -2.12 -7.64
C THR A 383 17.83 -2.00 -6.45
N ILE A 384 17.04 -3.04 -6.19
CA ILE A 384 16.14 -3.11 -5.03
C ILE A 384 16.63 -4.19 -4.09
N VAL A 385 16.78 -3.85 -2.80
CA VAL A 385 17.29 -4.75 -1.76
C VAL A 385 16.26 -4.91 -0.65
N LYS A 386 15.97 -6.16 -0.29
CA LYS A 386 15.07 -6.52 0.80
C LYS A 386 15.82 -7.35 1.82
N THR A 387 15.76 -7.00 3.10
CA THR A 387 16.23 -7.90 4.17
C THR A 387 15.13 -8.91 4.49
N LEU A 388 15.48 -10.19 4.58
CA LEU A 388 14.58 -11.28 4.94
C LEU A 388 14.64 -11.55 6.45
N SER A 389 13.59 -12.16 6.99
CA SER A 389 13.49 -12.52 8.42
C SER A 389 14.49 -13.57 8.90
N ASN A 390 15.13 -14.32 7.98
CA ASN A 390 16.27 -15.18 8.32
C ASN A 390 17.59 -14.40 8.40
N GLY A 391 17.57 -13.11 8.03
CA GLY A 391 18.74 -12.25 8.01
C GLY A 391 19.52 -12.21 6.70
N HIS A 392 19.18 -13.07 5.73
CA HIS A 392 19.65 -12.96 4.36
C HIS A 392 18.99 -11.75 3.67
N LYS A 393 19.37 -11.49 2.42
CA LYS A 393 18.78 -10.45 1.59
C LYS A 393 18.19 -11.05 0.33
N ALA A 394 17.17 -10.43 -0.22
CA ALA A 394 16.76 -10.63 -1.60
C ALA A 394 17.12 -9.37 -2.39
N VAL A 395 17.55 -9.54 -3.65
CA VAL A 395 17.89 -8.45 -4.55
C VAL A 395 17.23 -8.63 -5.89
N VAL A 396 16.70 -7.54 -6.43
CA VAL A 396 16.32 -7.42 -7.84
C VAL A 396 17.24 -6.39 -8.51
N LEU A 397 17.94 -6.82 -9.55
CA LEU A 397 18.57 -5.92 -10.53
C LEU A 397 17.59 -5.80 -11.69
N LEU A 398 17.22 -4.57 -12.05
CA LEU A 398 16.22 -4.27 -13.07
C LEU A 398 16.84 -3.44 -14.18
N ASN A 399 16.69 -3.90 -15.42
CA ASN A 399 16.80 -3.05 -16.61
C ASN A 399 15.39 -2.59 -17.03
N ARG A 400 15.14 -1.28 -16.96
CA ARG A 400 13.87 -0.64 -17.32
C ARG A 400 13.79 -0.33 -18.81
N GLY A 401 14.94 -0.23 -19.47
CA GLY A 401 15.10 0.26 -20.82
C GLY A 401 14.96 -0.80 -21.92
N LEU A 402 15.14 -0.32 -23.15
CA LEU A 402 15.06 -1.12 -24.38
C LEU A 402 16.44 -1.55 -24.92
N ALA A 403 17.53 -1.17 -24.26
CA ALA A 403 18.89 -1.54 -24.59
C ALA A 403 19.49 -2.44 -23.49
N PRO A 404 20.46 -3.31 -23.81
CA PRO A 404 21.25 -3.98 -22.78
C PRO A 404 21.90 -2.96 -21.84
N ALA A 405 21.96 -3.27 -20.55
CA ALA A 405 22.54 -2.39 -19.55
C ALA A 405 23.50 -3.16 -18.64
N GLU A 406 24.61 -2.52 -18.27
CA GLU A 406 25.52 -3.03 -17.24
C GLU A 406 25.11 -2.50 -15.87
N MET A 407 25.15 -3.37 -14.87
CA MET A 407 24.79 -3.05 -13.49
C MET A 407 25.82 -3.60 -12.53
N ASN A 408 26.29 -2.75 -11.62
CA ASN A 408 27.14 -3.16 -10.51
C ASN A 408 26.29 -3.39 -9.26
N LEU A 409 26.46 -4.55 -8.64
CA LEU A 409 25.94 -4.87 -7.33
C LEU A 409 27.08 -4.77 -6.31
N THR A 410 26.95 -3.87 -5.35
CA THR A 410 28.01 -3.60 -4.35
C THR A 410 27.64 -4.11 -2.96
N ALA A 411 28.66 -4.43 -2.16
CA ALA A 411 28.50 -4.76 -0.74
C ALA A 411 27.84 -3.62 0.04
N ALA A 412 28.07 -2.36 -0.34
CA ALA A 412 27.46 -1.19 0.28
C ALA A 412 25.94 -1.12 0.06
N GLN A 413 25.47 -1.31 -1.18
CA GLN A 413 24.03 -1.43 -1.49
C GLN A 413 23.38 -2.55 -0.69
N LEU A 414 24.11 -3.66 -0.51
CA LEU A 414 23.67 -4.80 0.27
C LEU A 414 23.79 -4.56 1.79
N LYS A 415 24.48 -3.51 2.27
CA LYS A 415 24.83 -3.31 3.69
C LYS A 415 25.58 -4.51 4.28
N LEU A 416 26.40 -5.15 3.46
CA LEU A 416 27.31 -6.24 3.80
C LEU A 416 28.76 -5.72 3.87
N ALA A 417 29.62 -6.46 4.55
CA ALA A 417 31.03 -6.13 4.68
C ALA A 417 31.75 -6.33 3.32
N PRO A 418 32.50 -5.33 2.83
CA PRO A 418 33.12 -5.40 1.50
C PRO A 418 34.30 -6.38 1.43
N ASP A 419 34.91 -6.69 2.57
CA ASP A 419 36.08 -7.56 2.73
C ASP A 419 35.72 -9.03 3.02
N ALA A 420 34.43 -9.37 3.02
CA ALA A 420 33.93 -10.72 3.30
C ALA A 420 33.20 -11.32 2.08
N PRO A 421 33.20 -12.66 1.91
CA PRO A 421 32.48 -13.30 0.82
C PRO A 421 30.97 -13.02 0.86
N ILE A 422 30.41 -12.68 -0.30
CA ILE A 422 28.99 -12.51 -0.56
C ILE A 422 28.57 -13.56 -1.60
N THR A 423 27.56 -14.35 -1.27
CA THR A 423 27.05 -15.44 -2.13
C THR A 423 25.67 -15.08 -2.67
N LEU A 424 25.48 -15.28 -3.98
CA LEU A 424 24.22 -15.04 -4.69
C LEU A 424 23.60 -16.37 -5.11
N HIS A 425 22.33 -16.58 -4.79
CA HIS A 425 21.52 -17.72 -5.23
C HIS A 425 20.40 -17.22 -6.15
N ASP A 426 20.47 -17.57 -7.44
CA ASP A 426 19.52 -17.13 -8.46
C ASP A 426 18.16 -17.83 -8.30
N LEU A 427 17.11 -17.03 -8.08
CA LEU A 427 15.77 -17.55 -7.74
C LEU A 427 14.96 -17.99 -8.97
N TRP A 428 15.45 -17.78 -10.18
CA TRP A 428 14.82 -18.31 -11.40
C TRP A 428 15.42 -19.65 -11.81
N SER A 429 16.74 -19.81 -11.67
CA SER A 429 17.46 -21.01 -12.09
C SER A 429 17.79 -21.98 -10.96
N GLY A 430 17.69 -21.55 -9.69
CA GLY A 430 18.12 -22.33 -8.53
C GLY A 430 19.63 -22.49 -8.41
N ARG A 431 20.41 -21.72 -9.17
CA ARG A 431 21.87 -21.82 -9.20
C ARG A 431 22.52 -20.83 -8.23
N THR A 432 23.42 -21.34 -7.40
CA THR A 432 24.33 -20.49 -6.62
C THR A 432 25.54 -20.08 -7.48
N LEU A 433 25.83 -18.78 -7.51
CA LEU A 433 26.96 -18.21 -8.23
C LEU A 433 28.24 -18.28 -7.38
N ALA A 434 29.40 -18.06 -8.02
CA ALA A 434 30.66 -17.93 -7.29
C ALA A 434 30.59 -16.71 -6.34
N PRO A 435 31.08 -16.83 -5.09
CA PRO A 435 31.08 -15.70 -4.17
C PRO A 435 31.96 -14.55 -4.68
N PHE A 436 31.62 -13.32 -4.30
CA PHE A 436 32.41 -12.11 -4.58
C PHE A 436 32.69 -11.32 -3.30
N THR A 437 33.61 -10.36 -3.39
CA THR A 437 33.93 -9.37 -2.35
C THR A 437 33.86 -7.98 -2.98
N GLY A 438 33.44 -6.96 -2.23
CA GLY A 438 33.35 -5.58 -2.73
C GLY A 438 32.19 -5.36 -3.69
N GLU A 439 32.31 -5.83 -4.93
CA GLU A 439 31.29 -5.69 -5.97
C GLU A 439 31.36 -6.79 -7.04
N THR A 440 30.29 -6.91 -7.83
CA THR A 440 30.22 -7.74 -9.02
C THR A 440 29.35 -7.07 -10.09
N THR A 441 29.58 -7.39 -11.37
CA THR A 441 28.92 -6.75 -12.51
C THR A 441 28.06 -7.74 -13.27
N PHE A 442 26.88 -7.29 -13.69
CA PHE A 442 25.96 -8.04 -14.53
C PHE A 442 25.62 -7.26 -15.79
N THR A 443 25.49 -7.96 -16.92
CA THR A 443 24.87 -7.42 -18.14
C THR A 443 23.44 -7.94 -18.20
N LEU A 444 22.47 -7.04 -18.22
CA LEU A 444 21.05 -7.36 -18.33
C LEU A 444 20.55 -7.02 -19.74
N ALA A 445 19.81 -7.94 -20.34
CA ALA A 445 19.07 -7.71 -21.58
C ALA A 445 17.98 -6.62 -21.36
N PRO A 446 17.43 -6.02 -22.43
CA PRO A 446 16.30 -5.10 -22.33
C PRO A 446 15.17 -5.68 -21.48
N ARG A 447 14.60 -4.87 -20.58
CA ARG A 447 13.46 -5.23 -19.72
C ARG A 447 13.70 -6.42 -18.77
N GLU A 448 14.93 -6.90 -18.69
CA GLU A 448 15.28 -8.05 -17.89
C GLU A 448 15.40 -7.69 -16.40
N SER A 449 15.13 -8.69 -15.56
CA SER A 449 15.50 -8.66 -14.15
C SER A 449 16.34 -9.88 -13.77
N ARG A 450 17.22 -9.69 -12.80
CA ARG A 450 17.92 -10.76 -12.08
C ARG A 450 17.45 -10.74 -10.63
N VAL A 451 17.14 -11.91 -10.09
CA VAL A 451 16.59 -12.04 -8.73
C VAL A 451 17.46 -13.01 -7.95
N PHE A 452 18.01 -12.54 -6.83
CA PHE A 452 18.90 -13.34 -5.99
C PHE A 452 18.44 -13.36 -4.54
N GLU A 453 18.59 -14.49 -3.86
CA GLU A 453 18.83 -14.50 -2.42
C GLU A 453 20.33 -14.36 -2.17
N VAL A 454 20.68 -13.55 -1.17
CA VAL A 454 22.04 -13.09 -0.90
C VAL A 454 22.39 -13.36 0.56
N SER A 455 23.53 -14.00 0.77
CA SER A 455 24.11 -14.23 2.10
C SER A 455 25.53 -13.64 2.17
N GLY A 456 25.91 -13.17 3.35
CA GLY A 456 27.23 -12.58 3.60
C GLY A 456 27.34 -11.99 4.99
N THR A 457 28.53 -11.53 5.36
CA THR A 457 28.76 -10.88 6.66
C THR A 457 28.17 -9.47 6.63
N ARG A 458 27.34 -9.11 7.61
CA ARG A 458 26.76 -7.75 7.70
C ARG A 458 27.84 -6.68 7.91
N ARG A 459 27.62 -5.49 7.34
CA ARG A 459 28.43 -4.29 7.62
C ARG A 459 28.30 -3.90 9.09
N LEU A 460 27.07 -3.85 9.60
CA LEU A 460 26.79 -3.64 11.02
C LEU A 460 26.75 -4.99 11.74
N ARG A 461 27.88 -5.41 12.33
CA ARG A 461 28.04 -6.77 12.89
C ARG A 461 27.16 -7.07 14.11
N ASP A 462 26.86 -6.07 14.92
CA ASP A 462 26.13 -6.21 16.20
C ASP A 462 24.73 -5.57 16.16
N GLY A 463 24.15 -5.39 14.97
CA GLY A 463 22.89 -4.68 14.83
C GLY A 463 22.30 -4.71 13.43
N MET A 464 21.31 -3.85 13.22
CA MET A 464 20.63 -3.68 11.94
C MET A 464 20.18 -2.23 11.77
N TYR A 465 20.37 -1.68 10.56
CA TYR A 465 19.88 -0.34 10.26
C TYR A 465 18.36 -0.37 10.14
N LEU A 466 17.68 0.70 10.58
CA LEU A 466 16.21 0.77 10.49
C LEU A 466 15.71 0.72 9.05
N SER A 467 16.49 1.26 8.12
CA SER A 467 16.21 1.19 6.69
C SER A 467 16.32 -0.21 6.09
N GLU A 468 16.91 -1.18 6.80
CA GLU A 468 16.89 -2.59 6.40
C GLU A 468 15.61 -3.31 6.80
N VAL A 469 14.90 -2.80 7.80
CA VAL A 469 13.74 -3.44 8.41
C VAL A 469 12.50 -2.55 8.40
N PRO A 470 12.08 -2.04 7.23
CA PRO A 470 10.92 -1.15 7.13
C PRO A 470 9.64 -1.76 7.74
N GLY A 471 9.46 -3.09 7.65
CA GLY A 471 8.35 -3.81 8.30
C GLY A 471 8.31 -3.75 9.83
N ASP A 472 9.38 -3.30 10.50
CA ASP A 472 9.45 -3.05 11.94
C ASP A 472 9.44 -1.56 12.30
N VAL A 473 9.30 -0.68 11.29
CA VAL A 473 9.13 0.77 11.43
C VAL A 473 7.69 1.16 11.04
N ASN A 474 7.04 1.98 11.86
CA ASN A 474 5.72 2.53 11.59
C ASN A 474 5.73 4.05 11.59
N VAL A 475 5.40 4.65 10.45
CA VAL A 475 5.23 6.09 10.31
C VAL A 475 3.89 6.50 10.94
N ALA A 476 3.85 6.80 12.23
CA ALA A 476 2.62 7.20 12.91
C ALA A 476 2.16 8.61 12.51
N VAL A 477 3.12 9.51 12.32
CA VAL A 477 2.94 10.87 11.79
C VAL A 477 4.13 11.15 10.86
N ASP A 478 3.89 11.62 9.64
CA ASP A 478 4.92 11.75 8.60
C ASP A 478 5.40 13.19 8.36
N GLY A 479 4.83 14.18 9.06
CA GLY A 479 5.19 15.59 8.93
C GLY A 479 4.66 16.26 7.66
N VAL A 480 3.92 15.54 6.81
CA VAL A 480 3.32 16.10 5.59
C VAL A 480 2.12 16.97 5.96
N VAL A 481 2.26 18.27 5.70
CA VAL A 481 1.22 19.29 5.95
C VAL A 481 0.36 19.57 4.73
N ALA A 482 0.93 19.39 3.54
CA ALA A 482 0.23 19.51 2.26
C ALA A 482 0.73 18.39 1.34
N PRO A 483 -0.15 17.52 0.81
CA PRO A 483 0.27 16.51 -0.14
C PRO A 483 0.81 17.15 -1.42
N GLU A 484 1.98 16.71 -1.86
CA GLU A 484 2.57 17.13 -3.13
C GLU A 484 2.46 16.02 -4.17
N PRO A 485 2.39 16.37 -5.47
CA PRO A 485 2.64 15.46 -6.59
C PRO A 485 3.92 14.64 -6.44
N ASP A 486 3.83 13.33 -6.60
CA ASP A 486 5.01 12.46 -6.69
C ASP A 486 5.67 12.58 -8.07
N PRO A 487 6.88 13.16 -8.19
CA PRO A 487 7.56 13.34 -9.47
C PRO A 487 8.29 12.07 -9.93
N MET A 488 8.47 11.07 -9.06
CA MET A 488 9.23 9.84 -9.35
C MET A 488 8.39 8.78 -10.04
N VAL A 489 7.08 8.96 -10.08
CA VAL A 489 6.18 8.05 -10.79
C VAL A 489 6.33 8.26 -12.31
N HIS A 490 6.82 7.23 -13.01
CA HIS A 490 6.86 7.21 -14.47
C HIS A 490 5.49 7.57 -15.06
N ARG A 491 5.41 8.39 -16.11
CA ARG A 491 4.13 8.85 -16.66
C ARG A 491 3.83 8.18 -17.99
N MET A 492 2.62 7.68 -18.15
CA MET A 492 2.12 7.09 -19.39
C MET A 492 0.59 7.21 -19.45
N MET A 493 0.00 6.76 -20.55
CA MET A 493 -1.46 6.76 -20.71
C MET A 493 -2.11 5.76 -19.75
N GLY A 494 -3.13 6.21 -19.02
CA GLY A 494 -3.96 5.36 -18.16
C GLY A 494 -5.03 4.60 -18.94
N GLN A 495 -5.54 3.51 -18.35
CA GLN A 495 -6.52 2.60 -18.97
C GLN A 495 -7.76 3.30 -19.54
N TRP A 496 -8.25 4.32 -18.84
CA TRP A 496 -9.51 5.00 -19.13
C TRP A 496 -9.30 6.36 -19.82
N SER A 497 -8.08 6.62 -20.30
CA SER A 497 -7.65 7.90 -20.88
C SER A 497 -7.20 7.75 -22.33
N GLY A 498 -7.17 8.87 -23.06
CA GLY A 498 -6.73 8.91 -24.45
C GLY A 498 -6.14 10.27 -24.81
N THR A 499 -5.59 10.41 -26.01
CA THR A 499 -4.99 11.68 -26.47
C THR A 499 -6.01 12.81 -26.73
N ARG A 500 -7.29 12.57 -26.45
CA ARG A 500 -8.36 13.57 -26.47
C ARG A 500 -8.53 14.30 -25.14
N ASP A 501 -7.94 13.79 -24.06
CA ASP A 501 -7.88 14.43 -22.76
C ASP A 501 -6.51 15.10 -22.52
N THR A 502 -6.30 15.65 -21.32
CA THR A 502 -5.07 16.39 -20.97
C THR A 502 -3.93 15.50 -20.48
N GLY A 503 -4.08 14.18 -20.59
CA GLY A 503 -3.19 13.15 -20.04
C GLY A 503 -3.31 12.99 -18.53
N GLU A 504 -2.57 12.01 -18.00
CA GLU A 504 -2.46 11.76 -16.57
C GLU A 504 -1.55 12.82 -15.91
N ARG A 505 -2.18 13.81 -15.28
CA ARG A 505 -1.48 14.79 -14.43
C ARG A 505 -1.14 14.14 -13.09
N PRO A 506 -0.16 14.66 -12.34
CA PRO A 506 0.17 14.11 -11.03
C PRO A 506 -1.02 14.20 -10.07
N THR A 507 -1.73 13.08 -9.90
CA THR A 507 -2.89 12.94 -9.00
C THR A 507 -2.51 12.23 -7.71
N TYR A 508 -1.32 11.61 -7.67
CA TYR A 508 -0.79 10.88 -6.53
C TYR A 508 -0.31 11.86 -5.46
N ALA A 509 -1.21 12.10 -4.51
CA ALA A 509 -0.96 12.86 -3.31
C ALA A 509 -0.14 12.00 -2.34
N GLY A 510 1.09 12.39 -2.05
CA GLY A 510 1.91 11.68 -1.06
C GLY A 510 3.42 11.84 -1.16
N TRP A 511 3.91 12.71 -2.04
CA TRP A 511 5.32 13.09 -2.04
C TRP A 511 5.70 13.81 -0.73
N GLY A 512 6.95 13.65 -0.29
CA GLY A 512 7.43 14.23 0.97
C GLY A 512 7.19 13.35 2.21
N GLY A 513 6.78 12.09 2.05
CA GLY A 513 6.69 11.13 3.16
C GLY A 513 8.06 10.62 3.63
N ALA A 514 8.10 9.99 4.81
CA ALA A 514 9.31 9.32 5.31
C ALA A 514 9.89 8.29 4.32
N GLN A 515 11.21 8.29 4.15
CA GLN A 515 11.96 7.44 3.21
C GLN A 515 13.09 6.67 3.89
N ALA A 516 13.36 5.47 3.38
CA ALA A 516 14.51 4.66 3.79
C ALA A 516 15.69 4.94 2.84
N ASP A 517 16.85 5.25 3.39
CA ASP A 517 18.12 5.56 2.68
C ASP A 517 18.08 6.77 1.72
N ALA A 518 16.99 7.53 1.72
CA ALA A 518 16.83 8.77 0.97
C ALA A 518 16.04 9.79 1.81
N THR A 519 16.11 11.07 1.42
CA THR A 519 15.25 12.12 2.00
C THR A 519 13.80 11.94 1.52
N PRO A 520 12.81 12.59 2.15
CA PRO A 520 11.42 12.59 1.68
C PRO A 520 11.21 13.05 0.23
N TYR A 521 12.23 13.67 -0.37
CA TYR A 521 12.24 14.19 -1.72
C TYR A 521 13.25 13.48 -2.64
N ASP A 522 13.58 12.23 -2.31
CA ASP A 522 14.47 11.34 -3.08
C ASP A 522 15.84 11.95 -3.39
N GLN A 523 16.42 12.61 -2.38
CA GLN A 523 17.80 13.08 -2.42
C GLN A 523 18.66 12.24 -1.48
N THR A 524 19.97 12.28 -1.71
CA THR A 524 20.96 11.70 -0.80
C THR A 524 20.78 12.28 0.60
N LEU A 525 20.79 11.41 1.63
CA LEU A 525 20.84 11.85 3.02
C LEU A 525 22.16 12.59 3.26
N GLN A 526 22.10 13.89 3.56
CA GLN A 526 23.28 14.73 3.71
C GLN A 526 23.09 15.74 4.82
N VAL A 527 24.05 15.85 5.74
CA VAL A 527 24.02 16.84 6.83
C VAL A 527 25.35 17.56 6.88
N ALA A 528 25.33 18.88 6.69
CA ALA A 528 26.52 19.74 6.69
C ALA A 528 27.61 19.24 5.72
N GLY A 529 27.19 18.86 4.52
CA GLY A 529 28.05 18.35 3.45
C GLY A 529 28.45 16.88 3.56
N ARG A 530 28.20 16.22 4.70
CA ARG A 530 28.51 14.78 4.88
C ARG A 530 27.34 13.91 4.42
N SER A 531 27.59 13.08 3.41
CA SER A 531 26.60 12.12 2.90
C SER A 531 26.55 10.84 3.75
N TYR A 532 25.37 10.24 3.80
CA TYR A 532 25.10 8.96 4.45
C TYR A 532 24.35 8.05 3.48
N ASP A 533 24.81 6.80 3.35
CA ASP A 533 24.16 5.80 2.50
C ASP A 533 23.09 4.99 3.23
N THR A 534 22.93 5.24 4.53
CA THR A 534 21.97 4.56 5.38
C THR A 534 21.29 5.52 6.34
N GLY A 535 19.99 5.39 6.49
CA GLY A 535 19.23 6.17 7.47
C GLY A 535 17.76 6.27 7.13
N ILE A 536 17.05 7.10 7.88
CA ILE A 536 15.64 7.44 7.61
C ILE A 536 15.54 8.95 7.42
N GLY A 537 15.10 9.36 6.24
CA GLY A 537 14.77 10.75 5.94
C GLY A 537 13.32 11.04 6.32
N VAL A 538 13.09 12.14 7.04
CA VAL A 538 11.74 12.55 7.46
C VAL A 538 11.57 14.07 7.37
N LEU A 539 10.34 14.51 7.21
CA LEU A 539 9.98 15.89 7.55
C LEU A 539 9.93 16.04 9.07
N ALA A 540 10.29 17.22 9.58
CA ALA A 540 9.99 17.58 10.96
C ALA A 540 8.46 17.55 11.19
N GLN A 541 8.06 17.53 12.46
CA GLN A 541 6.68 17.20 12.87
C GLN A 541 6.29 15.75 12.56
N SER A 542 7.23 14.82 12.73
CA SER A 542 7.03 13.39 12.50
C SER A 542 7.22 12.55 13.76
N ARG A 543 6.56 11.39 13.78
CA ARG A 543 6.72 10.34 14.80
C ARG A 543 6.79 8.98 14.12
N LEU A 544 7.92 8.31 14.26
CA LEU A 544 8.11 6.92 13.85
C LEU A 544 8.08 6.02 15.07
N GLU A 545 7.36 4.92 15.01
CA GLU A 545 7.36 3.84 16.01
C GLU A 545 8.24 2.71 15.50
N VAL A 546 9.12 2.16 16.33
CA VAL A 546 10.05 1.10 15.94
C VAL A 546 10.00 -0.04 16.95
N ARG A 547 9.81 -1.27 16.48
CA ARG A 547 9.90 -2.47 17.32
C ARG A 547 11.37 -2.72 17.66
N THR A 548 11.69 -2.76 18.94
CA THR A 548 13.10 -2.89 19.37
C THR A 548 13.65 -4.30 19.19
N ARG A 549 12.79 -5.32 19.15
CA ARG A 549 13.17 -6.74 19.02
C ARG A 549 14.20 -7.19 20.06
N GLY A 550 14.16 -6.59 21.26
CA GLY A 550 15.11 -6.90 22.33
C GLY A 550 16.53 -6.34 22.10
N ALA A 551 16.69 -5.37 21.20
CA ALA A 551 17.92 -4.59 21.10
C ALA A 551 18.32 -4.00 22.46
N ALA A 552 19.62 -3.90 22.70
CA ALA A 552 20.15 -3.29 23.92
C ALA A 552 20.20 -1.76 23.82
N ARG A 553 20.40 -1.22 22.61
CA ARG A 553 20.51 0.22 22.38
C ARG A 553 20.03 0.64 20.99
N PHE A 554 19.63 1.90 20.87
CA PHE A 554 19.42 2.61 19.62
C PHE A 554 20.53 3.65 19.42
N GLU A 555 21.03 3.80 18.21
CA GLU A 555 22.03 4.80 17.83
C GLU A 555 21.66 5.45 16.48
N ALA A 556 21.88 6.75 16.35
CA ALA A 556 21.79 7.50 15.10
C ALA A 556 22.71 8.72 15.12
N LEU A 557 22.99 9.27 13.94
CA LEU A 557 23.48 10.62 13.73
C LEU A 557 22.31 11.46 13.23
N VAL A 558 21.92 12.50 13.98
CA VAL A 558 20.73 13.30 13.66
C VAL A 558 21.12 14.70 13.21
N GLY A 559 20.34 15.29 12.31
CA GLY A 559 20.56 16.67 11.86
C GLY A 559 19.53 17.16 10.84
N VAL A 560 19.54 18.47 10.62
CA VAL A 560 18.80 19.11 9.52
C VAL A 560 19.50 18.74 8.22
N ASP A 561 18.73 18.22 7.26
CA ASP A 561 19.28 17.71 6.01
C ASP A 561 19.54 18.84 5.01
N ASP A 562 20.60 18.71 4.22
CA ASP A 562 21.05 19.72 3.25
C ASP A 562 20.03 19.93 2.11
N SER A 563 19.12 18.97 1.89
CA SER A 563 18.01 19.09 0.93
C SER A 563 16.87 20.01 1.41
N THR A 564 16.89 20.48 2.66
CA THR A 564 15.82 21.34 3.17
C THR A 564 15.82 22.73 2.53
N ARG A 565 14.63 23.27 2.27
CA ARG A 565 14.44 24.68 1.92
C ARG A 565 14.26 25.57 3.15
N ASP A 566 13.88 24.98 4.29
CA ASP A 566 13.73 25.70 5.55
C ASP A 566 15.08 25.79 6.28
N THR A 567 15.86 26.82 5.93
CA THR A 567 17.19 27.05 6.54
C THR A 567 17.14 27.92 7.80
N ARG A 568 15.94 28.37 8.22
CA ARG A 568 15.77 29.35 9.31
C ARG A 568 15.31 28.70 10.61
N ASP A 569 14.45 27.69 10.51
CA ASP A 569 13.98 26.96 11.68
C ASP A 569 14.96 25.83 12.06
N ALA A 570 14.82 25.34 13.30
CA ALA A 570 15.62 24.26 13.83
C ALA A 570 14.80 22.98 13.99
N ALA A 571 15.47 21.84 14.14
CA ALA A 571 14.83 20.58 14.51
C ALA A 571 15.32 20.07 15.88
N GLU A 572 14.43 19.50 16.68
CA GLU A 572 14.80 18.71 17.85
C GLU A 572 14.40 17.24 17.64
N PHE A 573 15.34 16.34 17.90
CA PHE A 573 15.17 14.90 17.78
C PHE A 573 15.02 14.30 19.17
N LEU A 574 14.00 13.48 19.36
CA LEU A 574 13.69 12.84 20.63
C LEU A 574 13.51 11.34 20.43
N VAL A 575 14.02 10.55 21.36
CA VAL A 575 13.79 9.11 21.42
C VAL A 575 13.03 8.81 22.69
N TYR A 576 11.82 8.29 22.55
CA TYR A 576 11.04 7.74 23.65
C TYR A 576 11.09 6.22 23.60
N GLY A 577 11.07 5.55 24.75
CA GLY A 577 10.90 4.10 24.88
C GLY A 577 9.70 3.81 25.75
N ASP A 578 8.72 3.08 25.22
CA ASP A 578 7.45 2.78 25.88
C ASP A 578 6.82 4.02 26.56
N GLY A 579 6.87 5.17 25.87
CA GLY A 579 6.29 6.43 26.31
C GLY A 579 7.21 7.32 27.17
N ARG A 580 8.37 6.81 27.59
CA ARG A 580 9.33 7.54 28.45
C ARG A 580 10.46 8.13 27.62
N LEU A 581 10.80 9.40 27.83
CA LEU A 581 11.93 10.01 27.12
C LEU A 581 13.25 9.35 27.53
N LEU A 582 14.02 8.89 26.55
CA LEU A 582 15.31 8.24 26.74
C LEU A 582 16.48 9.13 26.29
N ALA A 583 16.29 9.88 25.18
CA ALA A 583 17.33 10.74 24.63
C ALA A 583 16.74 11.94 23.90
N ARG A 584 17.49 13.05 23.85
CA ARG A 584 17.16 14.22 23.04
C ARG A 584 18.43 14.85 22.47
N SER A 585 18.34 15.42 21.27
CA SER A 585 19.46 16.13 20.66
C SER A 585 19.60 17.57 21.18
N GLY A 586 18.50 18.20 21.62
CA GLY A 586 18.37 19.66 21.65
C GLY A 586 18.15 20.22 20.23
N ALA A 587 17.92 21.53 20.11
CA ALA A 587 17.72 22.16 18.81
C ALA A 587 18.98 22.05 17.94
N MET A 588 18.79 21.72 16.68
CA MET A 588 19.82 21.61 15.65
C MET A 588 19.42 22.46 14.44
N ARG A 589 20.37 23.24 13.92
CA ARG A 589 20.14 24.16 12.79
C ARG A 589 20.74 23.63 11.50
N PHE A 590 20.25 24.16 10.38
CA PHE A 590 20.85 23.96 9.07
C PHE A 590 22.35 24.34 9.09
N GLY A 591 23.20 23.48 8.51
CA GLY A 591 24.66 23.65 8.48
C GLY A 591 25.41 23.19 9.73
N GLU A 592 24.72 22.77 10.81
CA GLU A 592 25.38 22.11 11.93
C GLU A 592 25.74 20.66 11.59
N ALA A 593 26.90 20.20 12.04
CA ALA A 593 27.30 18.81 11.88
C ALA A 593 26.31 17.87 12.60
N ALA A 594 26.06 16.69 11.99
CA ALA A 594 25.19 15.69 12.58
C ALA A 594 25.65 15.30 14.00
N ARG A 595 24.69 15.18 14.91
CA ARG A 595 24.93 14.92 16.34
C ARG A 595 24.63 13.46 16.67
N PRO A 596 25.53 12.74 17.37
CA PRO A 596 25.21 11.42 17.89
C PRO A 596 24.05 11.47 18.87
N LEU A 597 23.06 10.60 18.68
CA LEU A 597 21.94 10.41 19.59
C LEU A 597 21.83 8.92 19.92
N ARG A 598 21.81 8.60 21.22
CA ARG A 598 21.83 7.22 21.71
C ARG A 598 20.81 7.01 22.82
N ALA A 599 20.16 5.86 22.84
CA ALA A 599 19.21 5.47 23.88
C ALA A 599 19.42 4.01 24.30
N GLU A 600 19.41 3.76 25.61
CA GLU A 600 19.41 2.40 26.17
C GLU A 600 18.01 1.79 26.09
N LEU A 601 17.91 0.56 25.59
CA LEU A 601 16.65 -0.10 25.25
C LEU A 601 16.34 -1.34 26.10
N ARG A 602 17.11 -1.59 27.16
CA ARG A 602 16.87 -2.76 28.03
C ARG A 602 15.44 -2.72 28.60
N GLY A 603 14.63 -3.71 28.21
CA GLY A 603 13.23 -3.82 28.62
C GLY A 603 12.25 -2.95 27.83
N VAL A 604 12.72 -2.14 26.88
CA VAL A 604 11.89 -1.31 25.99
C VAL A 604 11.39 -2.15 24.82
N ARG A 605 10.09 -2.16 24.56
CA ARG A 605 9.49 -2.93 23.44
C ARG A 605 9.33 -2.12 22.18
N VAL A 606 8.94 -0.85 22.32
CA VAL A 606 8.76 0.09 21.22
C VAL A 606 9.52 1.38 21.55
N ILE A 607 10.28 1.88 20.57
CA ILE A 607 10.75 3.26 20.61
C ILE A 607 9.94 4.15 19.68
N GLU A 608 9.77 5.40 20.07
CA GLU A 608 9.19 6.45 19.23
C GLU A 608 10.28 7.47 18.92
N LEU A 609 10.64 7.58 17.63
CA LEU A 609 11.56 8.58 17.09
C LEU A 609 10.72 9.79 16.69
N VAL A 610 10.88 10.89 17.39
CA VAL A 610 10.10 12.11 17.17
C VAL A 610 11.04 13.21 16.67
N THR A 611 10.70 13.82 15.54
CA THR A 611 11.36 15.05 15.08
C THR A 611 10.39 16.20 15.21
N ARG A 612 10.72 17.20 16.03
CA ARG A 612 9.94 18.44 16.19
C ARG A 612 10.62 19.58 15.46
N LYS A 613 9.81 20.42 14.80
CA LYS A 613 10.27 21.74 14.34
C LYS A 613 10.32 22.69 15.55
N VAL A 614 11.42 23.41 15.69
CA VAL A 614 11.70 24.40 16.74
C VAL A 614 11.83 25.76 16.06
N GLY A 615 10.77 26.55 16.14
CA GLY A 615 10.62 27.82 15.41
C GLY A 615 9.41 27.80 14.48
N ASP A 616 8.99 28.99 14.09
CA ASP A 616 7.86 29.29 13.21
C ASP A 616 8.26 30.33 12.13
N ALA A 617 9.56 30.41 11.82
CA ALA A 617 10.08 31.42 10.90
C ALA A 617 9.54 31.21 9.48
N THR A 618 9.34 29.96 9.05
CA THR A 618 8.79 29.59 7.74
C THR A 618 7.62 28.60 7.85
N ASP A 619 6.78 28.55 6.82
CA ASP A 619 5.81 27.48 6.55
C ASP A 619 6.39 26.33 5.71
N LEU A 620 7.66 26.44 5.32
CA LEU A 620 8.33 25.44 4.50
C LEU A 620 8.55 24.13 5.28
N PRO A 621 8.45 22.97 4.61
CA PRO A 621 8.82 21.70 5.21
C PRO A 621 10.31 21.68 5.60
N LEU A 622 10.58 21.39 6.87
CA LEU A 622 11.92 21.19 7.39
C LEU A 622 12.32 19.72 7.19
N VAL A 623 13.34 19.47 6.37
CA VAL A 623 13.81 18.12 6.05
C VAL A 623 14.90 17.74 7.04
N THR A 624 14.82 16.53 7.56
CA THR A 624 15.69 16.05 8.63
C THR A 624 16.08 14.60 8.41
N THR A 625 17.23 14.24 8.97
CA THR A 625 17.84 12.94 8.73
C THR A 625 18.18 12.25 10.05
N TRP A 626 17.71 11.00 10.18
CA TRP A 626 18.18 10.02 11.16
C TRP A 626 19.21 9.12 10.47
N ALA A 627 20.42 9.64 10.24
CA ALA A 627 21.50 8.94 9.56
C ALA A 627 22.02 7.78 10.40
N GLU A 628 22.38 6.67 9.75
CA GLU A 628 22.87 5.44 10.36
C GLU A 628 21.97 4.91 11.50
N ALA A 629 20.68 5.27 11.51
CA ALA A 629 19.75 4.88 12.56
C ALA A 629 19.68 3.35 12.67
N ALA A 630 20.03 2.83 13.83
CA ALA A 630 20.22 1.40 14.02
C ALA A 630 19.82 0.91 15.41
N LEU A 631 19.34 -0.35 15.45
CA LEU A 631 19.18 -1.14 16.66
C LEU A 631 20.42 -2.02 16.85
N ARG A 632 21.01 -2.01 18.06
CA ARG A 632 22.26 -2.73 18.35
C ARG A 632 22.19 -3.55 19.64
N GLY A 633 23.03 -4.58 19.72
CA GLY A 633 23.27 -5.35 20.95
C GLY A 633 22.15 -6.31 21.35
N GLY A 634 21.25 -6.69 20.43
CA GLY A 634 20.48 -7.93 20.56
C GLY A 634 21.33 -9.10 20.04
N GLY A 635 21.18 -10.31 20.59
CA GLY A 635 21.83 -11.51 20.03
C GLY A 635 21.39 -11.80 18.58
N GLU A 636 21.63 -13.01 18.06
CA GLU A 636 21.20 -13.43 16.70
C GLU A 636 19.69 -13.20 16.39
N GLY A 637 18.88 -12.87 17.39
CA GLY A 637 17.43 -12.62 17.32
C GLY A 637 16.95 -11.27 16.76
N LEU A 638 17.82 -10.32 16.37
CA LEU A 638 17.34 -9.07 15.73
C LEU A 638 16.71 -9.30 14.35
N ALA A 639 17.14 -10.36 13.63
CA ALA A 639 16.58 -10.74 12.34
C ALA A 639 15.42 -11.74 12.47
N SER A 640 15.51 -12.66 13.44
CA SER A 640 14.59 -13.80 13.57
C SER A 640 13.23 -13.41 14.15
N ARG A 641 12.19 -13.42 13.29
CA ARG A 641 10.82 -13.72 13.74
C ARG A 641 10.72 -15.24 13.88
N ARG A 642 10.77 -15.78 15.10
CA ARG A 642 10.25 -17.14 15.33
C ARG A 642 8.74 -17.14 15.19
#